data_AF-A0A1I4I4F8-F1
#
_entry.id   AF-A0A1I4I4F8-F1
#
_cell.length_a   1.000
_cell.length_b   1.000
_cell.length_c   1.000
_cell.angle_alpha   90.00
_cell.angle_beta   90.00
_cell.angle_gamma   90.00
#
_symmetry.space_group_name_H-M   'P 1'
#
loop_
_entity.id
_entity.type
_entity.pdbx_description
1 polymer ?
#
loop_
_entity_poly.entity_id
_entity_poly.type
_entity_poly.pdbx_seq_one_letter_code
_entity_poly.pdbx_strand_id
1 'polypeptide(L)'
;MRPTETFIDLIRTVNRDNASEVLERLRTHVPVDDPAGRTTIQRHFEALAFRLEGDDQLGAAADTYDLIGSLVPHDRERWVVAAVTARLRDLCRRGRYAEATARVRSLRESGDPTVIRESVATLLRLGWVAECSQEPEACAQSYRLAYELNGGDDGITTADGFAVSTKVKNLRRLQLDALLPEGRYKDAIALHEQTRHVYRAGPFRVYDITTAKALAASGATAYTELRPARRIAPPELRFFEPPPALLSERGELDMPAQYLAFLNGARAFPRSNVVIAGDKLVYDLAAHPRRPDILLQDGLNPDQIMMAAFGDTRALVEVPEDPHAVEAGLMMFGLQSRNYGHWFCEYVPRMLAYNDPRCPDGIPLCIDDHMPGSHEEILRLLDTRDRPLIKLPPKPVEFGLLGMAPPPAFFPFEMKPGRPVYDAVWPADIFAIIRERILESARERRVLSERTDRRLFISRKAFTQRALVNEEEIAERLRPLGFEVIYPETMTFLEQVDAFHSAALVVGSSSSALSNALFCRPGCRILGLIHEELAFNFRGYTSYIEVGGARILFLRGRTLHRPGVHAFHVSYTVDPRKVVAAVAALENEVASGKPAGFTLSDADSPPIRVPDDNVLRSPAGAEPVHVDSGRLAQVTTLAAGPHAAPDQGLCALEAVAYLAGEPHSDQPACASPSIAAFIRTWSDGLPQAERDDLILPLVPRLVGTRGSEALERRRIAMVADWLVRSHVPAWFRLAKLNVEADELADRAELTDVADLAFQCDHLKRARKRAAVANLTLRQTGSAVRAAAWDATQQAAWIAVRDALEEAGPPILAAGWDAAYAAAYAATRAYGKAPLEPTRRTLQHAALALVERMIEARDSDSARSDAPVPVHPSAELRP
;
A
#
# COMPACT_ATOMS: atom_id res chain seq x y z
N MET A 1 -62.09 5.26 -14.56
CA MET A 1 -62.47 4.09 -15.38
C MET A 1 -61.46 2.97 -15.17
N ARG A 2 -61.86 1.69 -15.31
CA ARG A 2 -60.90 0.56 -15.36
C ARG A 2 -60.12 0.65 -16.69
N PRO A 3 -58.83 0.26 -16.74
CA PRO A 3 -58.11 0.15 -18.01
C PRO A 3 -58.89 -0.73 -18.99
N THR A 4 -58.81 -0.44 -20.30
CA THR A 4 -59.50 -1.25 -21.30
C THR A 4 -59.02 -2.71 -21.21
N GLU A 5 -59.90 -3.67 -21.50
CA GLU A 5 -59.55 -5.10 -21.51
C GLU A 5 -58.35 -5.36 -22.43
N THR A 6 -58.33 -4.70 -23.59
CA THR A 6 -57.22 -4.67 -24.53
C THR A 6 -55.89 -4.19 -23.91
N PHE A 7 -55.92 -3.17 -23.05
CA PHE A 7 -54.71 -2.68 -22.36
C PHE A 7 -54.17 -3.70 -21.35
N ILE A 8 -55.06 -4.31 -20.56
CA ILE A 8 -54.68 -5.34 -19.58
C ILE A 8 -54.11 -6.58 -20.27
N ASP A 9 -54.71 -7.01 -21.38
CA ASP A 9 -54.24 -8.15 -22.16
C ASP A 9 -52.88 -7.86 -22.79
N LEU A 10 -52.67 -6.66 -23.35
CA LEU A 10 -51.37 -6.25 -23.86
C LEU A 10 -50.28 -6.25 -22.77
N ILE A 11 -50.55 -5.75 -21.56
CA ILE A 11 -49.57 -5.78 -20.47
C ILE A 11 -49.22 -7.21 -20.03
N ARG A 12 -50.18 -8.13 -20.08
CA ARG A 12 -49.98 -9.54 -19.73
C ARG A 12 -49.17 -10.30 -20.77
N THR A 13 -49.18 -9.87 -22.03
CA THR A 13 -48.40 -10.51 -23.09
C THR A 13 -46.96 -10.04 -23.16
N VAL A 14 -46.59 -8.94 -22.48
CA VAL A 14 -45.19 -8.47 -22.43
C VAL A 14 -44.30 -9.51 -21.79
N ASN A 15 -43.33 -9.98 -22.57
CA ASN A 15 -42.26 -10.88 -22.18
C ASN A 15 -40.93 -10.38 -22.78
N ARG A 16 -39.85 -11.15 -22.56
CA ARG A 16 -38.50 -10.79 -23.00
C ARG A 16 -38.37 -10.56 -24.50
N ASP A 17 -39.16 -11.27 -25.32
CA ASP A 17 -39.00 -11.31 -26.77
C ASP A 17 -39.84 -10.27 -27.51
N ASN A 18 -40.89 -9.74 -26.87
CA ASN A 18 -41.85 -8.81 -27.51
C ASN A 18 -41.98 -7.45 -26.82
N ALA A 19 -41.21 -7.18 -25.76
CA ALA A 19 -41.37 -6.01 -24.90
C ALA A 19 -41.39 -4.68 -25.69
N SER A 20 -40.44 -4.47 -26.60
CA SER A 20 -40.36 -3.21 -27.38
C SER A 20 -41.58 -3.01 -28.29
N GLU A 21 -42.02 -4.06 -28.99
CA GLU A 21 -43.18 -3.98 -29.89
C GLU A 21 -44.48 -3.73 -29.13
N VAL A 22 -44.67 -4.45 -28.02
CA VAL A 22 -45.88 -4.33 -27.20
C VAL A 22 -45.93 -2.98 -26.48
N LEU A 23 -44.79 -2.42 -26.06
CA LEU A 23 -44.72 -1.07 -25.46
C LEU A 23 -45.15 0.03 -26.44
N GLU A 24 -44.75 -0.04 -27.72
CA GLU A 24 -45.22 0.89 -28.75
C GLU A 24 -46.74 0.78 -28.96
N ARG A 25 -47.30 -0.43 -28.91
CA ARG A 25 -48.75 -0.64 -28.97
C ARG A 25 -49.46 -0.13 -27.72
N LEU A 26 -48.86 -0.29 -26.54
CA LEU A 26 -49.41 0.23 -25.28
C LEU A 26 -49.46 1.75 -25.27
N ARG A 27 -48.51 2.43 -25.92
CA ARG A 27 -48.45 3.89 -26.04
C ARG A 27 -49.67 4.51 -26.73
N THR A 28 -50.27 3.80 -27.69
CA THR A 28 -51.46 4.28 -28.42
C THR A 28 -52.77 4.11 -27.64
N HIS A 29 -52.74 3.34 -26.55
CA HIS A 29 -53.93 3.00 -25.74
C HIS A 29 -54.02 3.82 -24.45
N VAL A 30 -53.19 4.86 -24.30
CA VAL A 30 -53.18 5.67 -23.08
C VAL A 30 -54.17 6.84 -23.16
N PRO A 31 -55.13 6.96 -22.22
CA PRO A 31 -56.16 7.99 -22.29
C PRO A 31 -55.59 9.37 -21.94
N VAL A 32 -55.74 10.31 -22.89
CA VAL A 32 -55.19 11.68 -22.79
C VAL A 32 -56.05 12.60 -21.91
N ASP A 33 -57.31 12.26 -21.59
CA ASP A 33 -58.25 13.22 -20.95
C ASP A 33 -58.85 12.79 -19.58
N ASP A 34 -58.43 11.68 -18.95
CA ASP A 34 -58.98 11.19 -17.67
C ASP A 34 -57.93 11.05 -16.53
N PRO A 35 -57.97 11.90 -15.48
CA PRO A 35 -57.06 11.83 -14.34
C PRO A 35 -57.14 10.52 -13.53
N ALA A 36 -58.32 9.91 -13.38
CA ALA A 36 -58.48 8.71 -12.55
C ALA A 36 -58.01 7.43 -13.27
N GLY A 37 -58.19 7.38 -14.60
CA GLY A 37 -57.64 6.33 -15.47
C GLY A 37 -56.11 6.33 -15.48
N ARG A 38 -55.48 7.51 -15.50
CA ARG A 38 -54.02 7.67 -15.47
C ARG A 38 -53.35 7.03 -14.25
N THR A 39 -53.92 7.19 -13.05
CA THR A 39 -53.37 6.58 -11.82
C THR A 39 -53.40 5.05 -11.84
N THR A 40 -54.44 4.46 -12.43
CA THR A 40 -54.55 2.99 -12.54
C THR A 40 -53.58 2.43 -13.57
N ILE A 41 -53.46 3.11 -14.72
CA ILE A 41 -52.51 2.79 -15.78
C ILE A 41 -51.07 2.93 -15.31
N GLN A 42 -50.76 3.99 -14.54
CA GLN A 42 -49.46 4.17 -13.89
C GLN A 42 -49.06 2.93 -13.07
N ARG A 43 -49.93 2.44 -12.17
CA ARG A 43 -49.61 1.27 -11.34
C ARG A 43 -49.32 0.01 -12.16
N HIS A 44 -50.00 -0.17 -13.28
CA HIS A 44 -49.73 -1.28 -14.18
C HIS A 44 -48.38 -1.13 -14.89
N PHE A 45 -48.03 0.08 -15.35
CA PHE A 45 -46.71 0.34 -15.90
C PHE A 45 -45.59 0.25 -14.86
N GLU A 46 -45.82 0.64 -13.61
CA GLU A 46 -44.84 0.45 -12.51
C GLU A 46 -44.55 -1.04 -12.29
N ALA A 47 -45.59 -1.87 -12.22
CA ALA A 47 -45.44 -3.31 -12.08
C ALA A 47 -44.76 -3.95 -13.31
N LEU A 48 -45.03 -3.42 -14.51
CA LEU A 48 -44.37 -3.85 -15.75
C LEU A 48 -42.88 -3.47 -15.74
N ALA A 49 -42.54 -2.23 -15.42
CA ALA A 49 -41.15 -1.76 -15.36
C ALA A 49 -40.35 -2.54 -14.32
N PHE A 50 -40.92 -2.80 -13.14
CA PHE A 50 -40.28 -3.62 -12.11
C PHE A 50 -39.98 -5.04 -12.59
N ARG A 51 -40.93 -5.68 -13.29
CA ARG A 51 -40.73 -7.00 -13.89
C ARG A 51 -39.63 -6.98 -14.96
N LEU A 52 -39.66 -6.00 -15.86
CA LEU A 52 -38.67 -5.83 -16.92
C LEU A 52 -37.26 -5.58 -16.35
N GLU A 53 -37.12 -4.85 -15.24
CA GLU A 53 -35.84 -4.74 -14.54
C GLU A 53 -35.37 -6.08 -13.96
N GLY A 54 -36.29 -6.87 -13.38
CA GLY A 54 -36.01 -8.23 -12.88
C GLY A 54 -35.55 -9.20 -13.98
N ASP A 55 -36.10 -9.05 -15.19
CA ASP A 55 -35.77 -9.87 -16.37
C ASP A 55 -34.55 -9.32 -17.17
N ASP A 56 -33.82 -8.34 -16.61
CA ASP A 56 -32.68 -7.65 -17.23
C ASP A 56 -33.03 -7.03 -18.62
N GLN A 57 -34.30 -6.64 -18.82
CA GLN A 57 -34.79 -5.89 -19.98
C GLN A 57 -34.79 -4.38 -19.70
N LEU A 58 -33.62 -3.87 -19.32
CA LEU A 58 -33.45 -2.50 -18.83
C LEU A 58 -33.83 -1.41 -19.85
N GLY A 59 -33.59 -1.66 -21.15
CA GLY A 59 -34.04 -0.76 -22.22
C GLY A 59 -35.57 -0.60 -22.26
N ALA A 60 -36.31 -1.71 -22.23
CA ALA A 60 -37.76 -1.70 -22.20
C ALA A 60 -38.31 -1.15 -20.87
N ALA A 61 -37.63 -1.39 -19.75
CA ALA A 61 -37.97 -0.78 -18.47
C ALA A 61 -37.82 0.76 -18.53
N ALA A 62 -36.75 1.26 -19.15
CA ALA A 62 -36.55 2.69 -19.37
C ALA A 62 -37.67 3.31 -20.23
N ASP A 63 -38.04 2.66 -21.35
CA ASP A 63 -39.17 3.08 -22.19
C ASP A 63 -40.48 3.13 -21.39
N THR A 64 -40.69 2.15 -20.51
CA THR A 64 -41.86 2.11 -19.62
C THR A 64 -41.88 3.26 -18.62
N TYR A 65 -40.74 3.62 -18.03
CA TYR A 65 -40.63 4.78 -17.14
C TYR A 65 -40.84 6.11 -17.86
N ASP A 66 -40.34 6.27 -19.09
CA ASP A 66 -40.59 7.44 -19.93
C ASP A 66 -42.09 7.59 -20.23
N LEU A 67 -42.77 6.47 -20.53
CA LEU A 67 -44.23 6.46 -20.67
C LEU A 67 -44.92 6.92 -19.40
N ILE A 68 -44.57 6.39 -18.21
CA ILE A 68 -45.15 6.85 -16.94
C ILE A 68 -44.95 8.36 -16.74
N GLY A 69 -43.75 8.87 -17.00
CA GLY A 69 -43.44 10.31 -16.87
C GLY A 69 -44.26 11.21 -17.79
N SER A 70 -44.76 10.70 -18.92
CA SER A 70 -45.68 11.43 -19.81
C SER A 70 -47.12 11.50 -19.29
N LEU A 71 -47.50 10.60 -18.39
CA LEU A 71 -48.89 10.46 -17.88
C LEU A 71 -49.12 11.18 -16.57
N VAL A 72 -48.08 11.27 -15.74
CA VAL A 72 -48.17 11.78 -14.37
C VAL A 72 -47.36 13.08 -14.28
N PRO A 73 -48.00 14.26 -14.45
CA PRO A 73 -47.29 15.53 -14.37
C PRO A 73 -46.82 15.86 -12.95
N HIS A 74 -47.43 15.27 -11.91
CA HIS A 74 -46.97 15.34 -10.53
C HIS A 74 -45.95 14.20 -10.30
N ASP A 75 -44.79 14.47 -9.69
CA ASP A 75 -43.70 13.49 -9.51
C ASP A 75 -43.01 13.01 -10.82
N ARG A 76 -43.14 13.78 -11.91
CA ARG A 76 -42.49 13.49 -13.21
C ARG A 76 -40.97 13.31 -13.08
N GLU A 77 -40.32 14.12 -12.22
CA GLU A 77 -38.87 14.10 -11.97
C GLU A 77 -38.38 12.70 -11.59
N ARG A 78 -39.08 12.00 -10.69
CA ARG A 78 -38.74 10.64 -10.28
C ARG A 78 -38.71 9.65 -11.44
N TRP A 79 -39.69 9.75 -12.35
CA TRP A 79 -39.81 8.84 -13.49
C TRP A 79 -38.78 9.14 -14.57
N VAL A 80 -38.46 10.42 -14.78
CA VAL A 80 -37.34 10.83 -15.64
C VAL A 80 -36.02 10.26 -15.10
N VAL A 81 -35.77 10.37 -13.80
CA VAL A 81 -34.59 9.75 -13.16
C VAL A 81 -34.58 8.24 -13.38
N ALA A 82 -35.69 7.54 -13.15
CA ALA A 82 -35.78 6.09 -13.32
C ALA A 82 -35.52 5.67 -14.78
N ALA A 83 -36.13 6.36 -15.76
CA ALA A 83 -35.93 6.10 -17.18
C ALA A 83 -34.47 6.31 -17.60
N VAL A 84 -33.89 7.46 -17.22
CA VAL A 84 -32.50 7.81 -17.56
C VAL A 84 -31.52 6.80 -16.98
N THR A 85 -31.66 6.49 -15.68
CA THR A 85 -30.75 5.56 -15.00
C THR A 85 -30.92 4.12 -15.49
N ALA A 86 -32.13 3.66 -15.81
CA ALA A 86 -32.37 2.37 -16.46
C ALA A 86 -31.71 2.31 -17.85
N ARG A 87 -31.84 3.37 -18.66
CA ARG A 87 -31.21 3.44 -19.99
C ARG A 87 -29.68 3.42 -19.91
N LEU A 88 -29.09 4.20 -19.01
CA LEU A 88 -27.64 4.21 -18.82
C LEU A 88 -27.12 2.84 -18.38
N ARG A 89 -27.83 2.15 -17.47
CA ARG A 89 -27.51 0.75 -17.09
C ARG A 89 -27.57 -0.18 -18.30
N ASP A 90 -28.63 -0.13 -19.11
CA ASP A 90 -28.78 -0.95 -20.32
C ASP A 90 -27.62 -0.75 -21.30
N LEU A 91 -27.35 0.51 -21.66
CA LEU A 91 -26.32 0.86 -22.64
C LEU A 91 -24.93 0.43 -22.16
N CYS A 92 -24.57 0.70 -20.91
CA CYS A 92 -23.26 0.33 -20.37
C CYS A 92 -23.10 -1.18 -20.24
N ARG A 93 -24.11 -1.91 -19.72
CA ARG A 93 -24.05 -3.37 -19.59
C ARG A 93 -23.94 -4.09 -20.94
N ARG A 94 -24.51 -3.51 -22.00
CA ARG A 94 -24.42 -4.04 -23.37
C ARG A 94 -23.20 -3.52 -24.15
N GLY A 95 -22.32 -2.74 -23.52
CA GLY A 95 -21.13 -2.17 -24.17
C GLY A 95 -21.41 -1.10 -25.23
N ARG A 96 -22.63 -0.52 -25.26
CA ARG A 96 -23.06 0.49 -26.24
C ARG A 96 -22.60 1.90 -25.82
N TYR A 97 -21.30 2.09 -25.62
CA TYR A 97 -20.73 3.32 -25.03
C TYR A 97 -20.86 4.56 -25.92
N ALA A 98 -20.93 4.40 -27.24
CA ALA A 98 -21.17 5.52 -28.15
C ALA A 98 -22.54 6.17 -27.90
N GLU A 99 -23.57 5.35 -27.70
CA GLU A 99 -24.92 5.82 -27.38
C GLU A 99 -25.02 6.35 -25.96
N ALA A 100 -24.33 5.71 -25.00
CA ALA A 100 -24.24 6.24 -23.63
C ALA A 100 -23.58 7.63 -23.61
N THR A 101 -22.55 7.85 -24.44
CA THR A 101 -21.88 9.15 -24.59
C THR A 101 -22.81 10.22 -25.16
N ALA A 102 -23.57 9.88 -26.22
CA ALA A 102 -24.57 10.78 -26.78
C ALA A 102 -25.64 11.15 -25.73
N ARG A 103 -26.05 10.17 -24.91
CA ARG A 103 -27.01 10.39 -23.83
C ARG A 103 -26.44 11.30 -22.73
N VAL A 104 -25.21 11.07 -22.29
CA VAL A 104 -24.53 11.92 -21.29
C VAL A 104 -24.44 13.38 -21.76
N ARG A 105 -24.08 13.61 -23.04
CA ARG A 105 -24.07 14.97 -23.61
C ARG A 105 -25.44 15.63 -23.56
N SER A 106 -26.48 14.92 -24.00
CA SER A 106 -27.86 15.42 -23.94
C SER A 106 -28.34 15.74 -22.52
N LEU A 107 -27.97 14.90 -21.53
CA LEU A 107 -28.33 15.16 -20.12
C LEU A 107 -27.62 16.40 -19.58
N ARG A 108 -26.35 16.59 -19.92
CA ARG A 108 -25.58 17.76 -19.51
C ARG A 108 -26.14 19.05 -20.12
N GLU A 109 -26.59 18.99 -21.38
CA GLU A 109 -27.27 20.10 -22.05
C GLU A 109 -28.63 20.43 -21.42
N SER A 110 -29.38 19.42 -20.95
CA SER A 110 -30.67 19.68 -20.28
C SER A 110 -30.54 20.35 -18.90
N GLY A 111 -29.41 20.13 -18.21
CA GLY A 111 -29.06 20.85 -16.98
C GLY A 111 -29.87 20.50 -15.72
N ASP A 112 -30.69 19.44 -15.72
CA ASP A 112 -31.45 19.02 -14.53
C ASP A 112 -30.50 18.47 -13.43
N PRO A 113 -30.33 19.16 -12.28
CA PRO A 113 -29.34 18.77 -11.28
C PRO A 113 -29.64 17.44 -10.59
N THR A 114 -30.93 17.07 -10.41
CA THR A 114 -31.30 15.80 -9.79
C THR A 114 -31.00 14.65 -10.74
N VAL A 115 -31.40 14.78 -12.01
CA VAL A 115 -31.14 13.74 -13.02
C VAL A 115 -29.64 13.55 -13.22
N ILE A 116 -28.85 14.63 -13.27
CA ILE A 116 -27.39 14.57 -13.36
C ILE A 116 -26.81 13.81 -12.16
N ARG A 117 -27.15 14.21 -10.93
CA ARG A 117 -26.63 13.58 -9.70
C ARG A 117 -26.92 12.09 -9.63
N GLU A 118 -28.16 11.67 -9.91
CA GLU A 118 -28.56 10.26 -9.85
C GLU A 118 -27.93 9.43 -10.99
N SER A 119 -27.73 10.04 -12.17
CA SER A 119 -27.06 9.42 -13.30
C SER A 119 -25.57 9.22 -13.04
N VAL A 120 -24.89 10.23 -12.47
CA VAL A 120 -23.48 10.13 -12.04
C VAL A 120 -23.33 9.01 -11.00
N ALA A 121 -24.17 8.99 -9.96
CA ALA A 121 -24.15 7.93 -8.96
C ALA A 121 -24.38 6.53 -9.57
N THR A 122 -25.19 6.43 -10.61
CA THR A 122 -25.43 5.18 -11.35
C THR A 122 -24.20 4.73 -12.14
N LEU A 123 -23.54 5.65 -12.84
CA LEU A 123 -22.32 5.36 -13.61
C LEU A 123 -21.15 4.97 -12.70
N LEU A 124 -20.99 5.64 -11.55
CA LEU A 124 -19.99 5.27 -10.54
C LEU A 124 -20.22 3.84 -10.01
N ARG A 125 -21.48 3.47 -9.73
CA ARG A 125 -21.83 2.10 -9.33
C ARG A 125 -21.52 1.07 -10.41
N LEU A 126 -21.81 1.38 -11.68
CA LEU A 126 -21.49 0.50 -12.80
C LEU A 126 -19.98 0.31 -12.95
N GLY A 127 -19.20 1.39 -12.81
CA GLY A 127 -17.74 1.33 -12.79
C GLY A 127 -17.24 0.41 -11.69
N TRP A 128 -17.74 0.57 -10.46
CA TRP A 128 -17.38 -0.29 -9.34
C TRP A 128 -17.73 -1.77 -9.56
N VAL A 129 -18.90 -2.06 -10.12
CA VAL A 129 -19.30 -3.44 -10.45
C VAL A 129 -18.36 -4.05 -11.48
N ALA A 130 -18.06 -3.33 -12.56
CA ALA A 130 -17.12 -3.78 -13.59
C ALA A 130 -15.72 -4.03 -13.01
N GLU A 131 -15.27 -3.15 -12.12
CA GLU A 131 -14.01 -3.32 -11.39
C GLU A 131 -13.98 -4.61 -10.56
N CYS A 132 -15.04 -4.87 -9.80
CA CYS A 132 -15.16 -6.09 -9.00
C CYS A 132 -15.25 -7.36 -9.84
N SER A 133 -15.64 -7.24 -11.11
CA SER A 133 -15.69 -8.31 -12.10
C SER A 133 -14.43 -8.40 -12.97
N GLN A 134 -13.41 -7.57 -12.72
CA GLN A 134 -12.19 -7.49 -13.51
C GLN A 134 -12.42 -7.17 -15.00
N GLU A 135 -13.36 -6.28 -15.29
CA GLU A 135 -13.67 -5.80 -16.65
C GLU A 135 -13.12 -4.37 -16.85
N PRO A 136 -11.82 -4.20 -17.18
CA PRO A 136 -11.15 -2.90 -17.14
C PRO A 136 -11.74 -1.88 -18.13
N GLU A 137 -12.18 -2.32 -19.31
CA GLU A 137 -12.78 -1.42 -20.29
C GLU A 137 -14.14 -0.90 -19.85
N ALA A 138 -15.01 -1.79 -19.35
CA ALA A 138 -16.33 -1.40 -18.88
C ALA A 138 -16.23 -0.47 -17.66
N CYS A 139 -15.25 -0.73 -16.80
CA CYS A 139 -14.90 0.11 -15.67
C CYS A 139 -14.46 1.52 -16.12
N ALA A 140 -13.46 1.59 -17.01
CA ALA A 140 -12.92 2.86 -17.52
C ALA A 140 -13.98 3.70 -18.26
N GLN A 141 -14.84 3.07 -19.07
CA GLN A 141 -15.92 3.77 -19.77
C GLN A 141 -16.99 4.29 -18.82
N SER A 142 -17.40 3.51 -17.82
CA SER A 142 -18.40 3.95 -16.85
C SER A 142 -17.90 5.15 -16.03
N TYR A 143 -16.64 5.11 -15.58
CA TYR A 143 -15.99 6.22 -14.89
C TYR A 143 -15.78 7.44 -15.80
N ARG A 144 -15.38 7.25 -17.07
CA ARG A 144 -15.31 8.34 -18.07
C ARG A 144 -16.65 9.04 -18.22
N LEU A 145 -17.73 8.27 -18.40
CA LEU A 145 -19.08 8.83 -18.57
C LEU A 145 -19.54 9.58 -17.31
N ALA A 146 -19.23 9.08 -16.11
CA ALA A 146 -19.52 9.76 -14.85
C ALA A 146 -18.80 11.11 -14.76
N TYR A 147 -17.50 11.13 -15.08
CA TYR A 147 -16.68 12.35 -15.12
C TYR A 147 -17.21 13.37 -16.12
N GLU A 148 -17.53 12.94 -17.35
CA GLU A 148 -18.06 13.80 -18.40
C GLU A 148 -19.41 14.42 -18.04
N LEU A 149 -20.29 13.64 -17.39
CA LEU A 149 -21.60 14.10 -16.96
C LEU A 149 -21.50 15.08 -15.79
N ASN A 150 -20.61 14.83 -14.84
CA ASN A 150 -20.37 15.71 -13.70
C ASN A 150 -19.64 17.00 -14.09
N GLY A 151 -18.82 16.95 -15.14
CA GLY A 151 -17.99 18.06 -15.59
C GLY A 151 -16.60 18.12 -14.94
N GLY A 152 -16.17 17.05 -14.25
CA GLY A 152 -14.91 16.98 -13.53
C GLY A 152 -14.96 15.99 -12.36
N ASP A 153 -13.91 15.99 -11.54
CA ASP A 153 -13.84 15.19 -10.30
C ASP A 153 -14.57 15.85 -9.11
N ASP A 154 -14.96 17.12 -9.23
CA ASP A 154 -15.49 17.90 -8.11
C ASP A 154 -16.73 17.23 -7.49
N GLY A 155 -16.64 16.93 -6.19
CA GLY A 155 -17.74 16.36 -5.41
C GLY A 155 -18.03 14.88 -5.65
N ILE A 156 -17.20 14.17 -6.43
CA ILE A 156 -17.38 12.74 -6.70
C ILE A 156 -16.09 11.94 -6.48
N THR A 157 -16.24 10.72 -5.98
CA THR A 157 -15.14 9.75 -5.85
C THR A 157 -15.63 8.36 -6.23
N THR A 158 -14.69 7.49 -6.58
CA THR A 158 -14.95 6.05 -6.72
C THR A 158 -15.28 5.44 -5.35
N ALA A 159 -15.81 4.21 -5.33
CA ALA A 159 -16.22 3.55 -4.09
C ALA A 159 -15.05 3.26 -3.12
N ASP A 160 -13.84 3.16 -3.66
CA ASP A 160 -12.57 3.01 -2.93
C ASP A 160 -11.88 4.35 -2.63
N GLY A 161 -12.54 5.48 -2.88
CA GLY A 161 -12.11 6.81 -2.43
C GLY A 161 -11.13 7.56 -3.35
N PHE A 162 -10.89 7.08 -4.58
CA PHE A 162 -10.07 7.80 -5.55
C PHE A 162 -10.88 8.82 -6.35
N ALA A 163 -10.19 9.86 -6.83
CA ALA A 163 -10.71 10.68 -7.91
C ALA A 163 -10.96 9.83 -9.17
N VAL A 164 -12.02 10.16 -9.91
CA VAL A 164 -12.43 9.40 -11.10
C VAL A 164 -11.35 9.48 -12.18
N SER A 165 -10.74 10.65 -12.37
CA SER A 165 -9.64 10.84 -13.32
C SER A 165 -8.42 9.98 -13.02
N THR A 166 -7.99 9.92 -11.75
CA THR A 166 -6.90 9.05 -11.29
C THR A 166 -7.22 7.59 -11.57
N LYS A 167 -8.45 7.15 -11.29
CA LYS A 167 -8.87 5.77 -11.52
C LYS A 167 -8.83 5.40 -13.01
N VAL A 168 -9.36 6.28 -13.87
CA VAL A 168 -9.33 6.08 -15.33
C VAL A 168 -7.88 6.04 -15.84
N LYS A 169 -7.00 6.92 -15.37
CA LYS A 169 -5.56 6.90 -15.71
C LYS A 169 -4.92 5.56 -15.35
N ASN A 170 -5.14 5.07 -14.13
CA ASN A 170 -4.57 3.81 -13.65
C ASN A 170 -5.07 2.59 -14.43
N LEU A 171 -6.38 2.53 -14.72
CA LEU A 171 -6.96 1.46 -15.54
C LEU A 171 -6.36 1.46 -16.96
N ARG A 172 -6.21 2.65 -17.55
CA ARG A 172 -5.59 2.79 -18.88
C ARG A 172 -4.14 2.32 -18.84
N ARG A 173 -3.36 2.70 -17.83
CA ARG A 173 -1.98 2.21 -17.67
C ARG A 173 -1.92 0.69 -17.67
N LEU A 174 -2.78 0.02 -16.91
CA LEU A 174 -2.84 -1.44 -16.82
C LEU A 174 -3.17 -2.09 -18.18
N GLN A 175 -4.11 -1.50 -18.92
CA GLN A 175 -4.44 -1.98 -20.28
C GLN A 175 -3.29 -1.77 -21.26
N LEU A 176 -2.55 -0.66 -21.16
CA LEU A 176 -1.35 -0.43 -21.98
C LEU A 176 -0.28 -1.49 -21.67
N ASP A 177 -0.02 -1.79 -20.40
CA ASP A 177 0.97 -2.79 -19.99
C ASP A 177 0.64 -4.21 -20.50
N ALA A 178 -0.64 -4.51 -20.73
CA ALA A 178 -1.07 -5.77 -21.36
C ALA A 178 -0.87 -5.77 -22.89
N LEU A 179 -1.09 -4.63 -23.56
CA LEU A 179 -1.07 -4.54 -25.03
C LEU A 179 0.33 -4.38 -25.63
N LEU A 180 1.22 -3.69 -24.93
CA LEU A 180 2.54 -3.34 -25.48
C LEU A 180 3.47 -4.53 -25.71
N PRO A 181 3.54 -5.55 -24.84
CA PRO A 181 4.31 -6.77 -25.11
C PRO A 181 3.83 -7.53 -26.36
N GLU A 182 2.53 -7.48 -26.66
CA GLU A 182 1.94 -8.08 -27.88
C GLU A 182 2.19 -7.23 -29.14
N GLY A 183 2.85 -6.07 -29.01
CA GLY A 183 3.09 -5.15 -30.11
C GLY A 183 1.84 -4.40 -30.59
N ARG A 184 0.78 -4.35 -29.78
CA ARG A 184 -0.53 -3.76 -30.14
C ARG A 184 -0.59 -2.24 -29.86
N TYR A 185 0.39 -1.51 -30.39
CA TYR A 185 0.54 -0.06 -30.19
C TYR A 185 -0.65 0.77 -30.72
N LYS A 186 -1.27 0.34 -31.84
CA LYS A 186 -2.43 1.03 -32.41
C LYS A 186 -3.66 0.96 -31.50
N ASP A 187 -3.91 -0.21 -30.93
CA ASP A 187 -5.03 -0.43 -30.00
C ASP A 187 -4.80 0.37 -28.72
N ALA A 188 -3.57 0.38 -28.21
CA ALA A 188 -3.16 1.17 -27.05
C ALA A 188 -3.39 2.68 -27.26
N ILE A 189 -3.01 3.22 -28.43
CA ILE A 189 -3.28 4.62 -28.79
C ILE A 189 -4.79 4.87 -28.87
N ALA A 190 -5.56 3.98 -29.50
CA ALA A 190 -7.01 4.13 -29.60
C ALA A 190 -7.71 4.14 -28.23
N LEU A 191 -7.25 3.32 -27.28
CA LEU A 191 -7.77 3.32 -25.90
C LEU A 191 -7.43 4.62 -25.15
N HIS A 192 -6.20 5.12 -25.32
CA HIS A 192 -5.78 6.40 -24.74
C HIS A 192 -6.62 7.56 -25.24
N GLU A 193 -6.80 7.68 -26.56
CA GLU A 193 -7.59 8.76 -27.17
C GLU A 193 -9.03 8.81 -26.66
N GLN A 194 -9.61 7.69 -26.27
CA GLN A 194 -10.97 7.65 -25.69
C GLN A 194 -11.07 8.28 -24.30
N THR A 195 -9.96 8.46 -23.58
CA THR A 195 -9.99 8.86 -22.15
C THR A 195 -8.99 9.94 -21.76
N ARG A 196 -8.04 10.30 -22.63
CA ARG A 196 -6.98 11.28 -22.33
C ARG A 196 -7.50 12.63 -21.83
N HIS A 197 -8.68 13.08 -22.25
CA HIS A 197 -9.29 14.32 -21.77
C HIS A 197 -9.71 14.26 -20.30
N VAL A 198 -10.01 13.07 -19.77
CA VAL A 198 -10.42 12.86 -18.36
C VAL A 198 -9.30 13.25 -17.40
N TYR A 199 -8.05 12.98 -17.76
CA TYR A 199 -6.85 13.29 -16.98
C TYR A 199 -5.91 14.26 -17.70
N ARG A 200 -6.44 15.02 -18.67
CA ARG A 200 -5.78 16.10 -19.41
C ARG A 200 -4.43 15.73 -20.04
N ALA A 201 -4.33 14.51 -20.57
CA ALA A 201 -3.13 14.01 -21.23
C ALA A 201 -3.01 14.46 -22.70
N GLY A 202 -1.76 14.62 -23.14
CA GLY A 202 -1.35 14.81 -24.53
C GLY A 202 -1.54 13.55 -25.39
N PRO A 203 -1.30 13.62 -26.71
CA PRO A 203 -1.34 12.46 -27.59
C PRO A 203 -0.18 11.52 -27.30
N PHE A 204 -0.41 10.22 -27.50
CA PHE A 204 0.68 9.25 -27.51
C PHE A 204 1.39 9.21 -28.86
N ARG A 205 2.70 9.00 -28.81
CA ARG A 205 3.52 8.64 -29.97
C ARG A 205 4.35 7.40 -29.67
N VAL A 206 4.61 6.61 -30.72
CA VAL A 206 5.46 5.42 -30.65
C VAL A 206 6.89 5.82 -30.97
N TYR A 207 7.84 5.35 -30.17
CA TYR A 207 9.27 5.55 -30.37
C TYR A 207 10.02 4.23 -30.30
N ASP A 208 11.03 4.07 -31.15
CA ASP A 208 11.96 2.94 -31.03
C ASP A 208 12.93 3.20 -29.88
N ILE A 209 13.03 2.24 -28.97
CA ILE A 209 13.94 2.33 -27.82
C ILE A 209 15.37 2.07 -28.31
N THR A 210 16.31 2.90 -27.89
CA THR A 210 17.71 2.77 -28.26
C THR A 210 18.66 3.19 -27.13
N THR A 211 19.93 2.80 -27.24
CA THR A 211 21.01 3.30 -26.39
C THR A 211 21.65 4.53 -27.00
N ALA A 212 22.31 5.35 -26.19
CA ALA A 212 23.10 6.48 -26.71
C ALA A 212 24.19 6.01 -27.70
N LYS A 213 24.81 4.85 -27.43
CA LYS A 213 25.83 4.24 -28.30
C LYS A 213 25.25 3.79 -29.65
N ALA A 214 24.08 3.15 -29.65
CA ALA A 214 23.43 2.69 -30.88
C ALA A 214 22.92 3.87 -31.73
N LEU A 215 22.39 4.93 -31.10
CA LEU A 215 22.00 6.16 -31.81
C LEU A 215 23.20 6.87 -32.45
N ALA A 216 24.35 6.87 -31.78
CA ALA A 216 25.57 7.42 -32.35
C ALA A 216 26.09 6.60 -33.53
N ALA A 217 25.99 5.27 -33.48
CA ALA A 217 26.36 4.39 -34.58
C ALA A 217 25.50 4.62 -35.85
N SER A 218 24.28 5.14 -35.72
CA SER A 218 23.46 5.55 -36.86
C SER A 218 23.79 6.96 -37.41
N GLY A 219 24.78 7.65 -36.84
CA GLY A 219 25.23 8.98 -37.26
C GLY A 219 24.42 10.15 -36.69
N ALA A 220 23.47 9.90 -35.78
CA ALA A 220 22.54 10.91 -35.28
C ALA A 220 23.02 11.65 -34.02
N THR A 221 24.15 11.25 -33.41
CA THR A 221 24.61 11.76 -32.11
C THR A 221 26.13 11.66 -32.03
N ALA A 222 26.78 12.69 -31.46
CA ALA A 222 28.21 12.62 -31.17
C ALA A 222 28.43 11.78 -29.90
N TYR A 223 29.30 10.79 -29.95
CA TYR A 223 29.56 9.87 -28.84
C TYR A 223 31.05 9.69 -28.63
N THR A 224 31.49 9.86 -27.39
CA THR A 224 32.89 9.67 -26.99
C THR A 224 32.93 8.68 -25.85
N GLU A 225 33.54 7.52 -26.08
CA GLU A 225 33.83 6.56 -25.02
C GLU A 225 35.00 7.08 -24.18
N LEU A 226 34.74 7.36 -22.91
CA LEU A 226 35.76 7.84 -21.97
C LEU A 226 36.52 6.67 -21.37
N ARG A 227 35.79 5.59 -21.10
CA ARG A 227 36.31 4.36 -20.52
C ARG A 227 35.52 3.16 -21.03
N PRO A 228 36.18 2.09 -21.50
CA PRO A 228 35.49 0.92 -22.02
C PRO A 228 34.76 0.14 -20.91
N ALA A 229 33.81 -0.69 -21.34
CA ALA A 229 33.18 -1.68 -20.49
C ALA A 229 34.25 -2.62 -19.91
N ARG A 230 34.09 -3.01 -18.64
CA ARG A 230 35.09 -3.80 -17.92
C ARG A 230 34.46 -4.68 -16.85
N ARG A 231 35.10 -5.81 -16.57
CA ARG A 231 34.71 -6.69 -15.48
C ARG A 231 35.27 -6.20 -14.15
N ILE A 232 34.48 -6.28 -13.09
CA ILE A 232 34.86 -6.01 -11.70
C ILE A 232 34.79 -7.28 -10.84
N ALA A 233 35.41 -7.24 -9.65
CA ALA A 233 35.34 -8.33 -8.69
C ALA A 233 34.00 -8.31 -7.92
N PRO A 234 33.45 -9.47 -7.55
CA PRO A 234 32.30 -9.52 -6.65
C PRO A 234 32.69 -9.09 -5.23
N PRO A 235 31.82 -8.38 -4.49
CA PRO A 235 32.05 -8.09 -3.08
C PRO A 235 31.83 -9.34 -2.22
N GLU A 236 32.55 -9.43 -1.09
CA GLU A 236 32.35 -10.46 -0.08
C GLU A 236 31.33 -9.98 0.96
N LEU A 237 30.21 -10.69 1.10
CA LEU A 237 29.18 -10.32 2.07
C LEU A 237 29.50 -10.90 3.44
N ARG A 238 29.27 -10.11 4.50
CA ARG A 238 29.42 -10.52 5.89
C ARG A 238 28.17 -10.26 6.70
N PHE A 239 27.78 -11.25 7.49
CA PHE A 239 26.60 -11.23 8.34
C PHE A 239 26.99 -11.57 9.78
N PHE A 240 26.37 -10.93 10.77
CA PHE A 240 26.64 -11.25 12.18
C PHE A 240 26.22 -12.68 12.54
N GLU A 241 25.19 -13.19 11.89
CA GLU A 241 24.70 -14.56 12.03
C GLU A 241 24.97 -15.34 10.73
N PRO A 242 25.06 -16.68 10.78
CA PRO A 242 25.19 -17.50 9.59
C PRO A 242 24.16 -17.07 8.52
N PRO A 243 24.62 -16.73 7.30
CA PRO A 243 23.72 -16.20 6.30
C PRO A 243 22.81 -17.31 5.76
N PRO A 244 21.50 -17.07 5.64
CA PRO A 244 20.63 -17.96 4.88
C PRO A 244 20.90 -17.78 3.37
N ALA A 245 20.35 -18.68 2.57
CA ALA A 245 20.35 -18.54 1.12
C ALA A 245 19.65 -17.23 0.72
N LEU A 246 20.37 -16.30 0.08
CA LEU A 246 19.80 -15.04 -0.37
C LEU A 246 18.81 -15.27 -1.50
N LEU A 247 17.70 -14.53 -1.48
CA LEU A 247 16.66 -14.57 -2.52
C LEU A 247 16.88 -13.52 -3.61
N SER A 248 17.79 -12.57 -3.38
CA SER A 248 18.22 -11.61 -4.38
C SER A 248 19.12 -12.25 -5.44
N GLU A 249 18.95 -11.85 -6.70
CA GLU A 249 19.89 -12.15 -7.76
C GLU A 249 21.10 -11.21 -7.66
N ARG A 250 22.31 -11.76 -7.74
CA ARG A 250 23.55 -10.96 -7.79
C ARG A 250 23.56 -10.09 -9.04
N GLY A 251 23.87 -8.81 -8.85
CA GLY A 251 24.09 -7.87 -9.95
C GLY A 251 25.23 -8.24 -10.88
N GLU A 252 25.21 -7.63 -12.06
CA GLU A 252 26.20 -7.84 -13.11
C GLU A 252 27.57 -7.34 -12.67
N LEU A 253 28.61 -8.06 -13.10
CA LEU A 253 30.01 -7.71 -12.83
C LEU A 253 30.68 -7.06 -14.04
N ASP A 254 30.00 -7.04 -15.19
CA ASP A 254 30.49 -6.43 -16.42
C ASP A 254 29.91 -5.00 -16.49
N MET A 255 30.70 -4.03 -16.04
CA MET A 255 30.28 -2.63 -15.92
C MET A 255 30.19 -1.98 -17.30
N PRO A 256 29.16 -1.15 -17.56
CA PRO A 256 29.03 -0.46 -18.83
C PRO A 256 30.19 0.52 -19.07
N ALA A 257 30.39 0.87 -20.34
CA ALA A 257 31.34 1.91 -20.73
C ALA A 257 30.90 3.27 -20.15
N GLN A 258 31.85 4.08 -19.70
CA GLN A 258 31.60 5.49 -19.43
C GLN A 258 31.73 6.28 -20.71
N TYR A 259 30.78 7.18 -20.98
CA TYR A 259 30.73 7.93 -22.22
C TYR A 259 30.20 9.35 -22.03
N LEU A 260 30.44 10.17 -23.06
CA LEU A 260 29.72 11.41 -23.32
C LEU A 260 28.94 11.27 -24.63
N ALA A 261 27.66 11.61 -24.60
CA ALA A 261 26.82 11.67 -25.79
C ALA A 261 26.18 13.06 -25.92
N PHE A 262 26.12 13.60 -27.15
CA PHE A 262 25.54 14.92 -27.43
C PHE A 262 24.51 14.84 -28.54
N LEU A 263 23.27 15.14 -28.18
CA LEU A 263 22.10 15.06 -29.05
C LEU A 263 21.66 16.47 -29.44
N ASN A 264 21.51 16.72 -30.74
CA ASN A 264 21.01 18.00 -31.25
C ASN A 264 19.47 17.95 -31.35
N GLY A 265 18.78 18.96 -30.84
CA GLY A 265 17.32 19.05 -30.93
C GLY A 265 16.60 17.91 -30.20
N ALA A 266 16.98 17.65 -28.95
CA ALA A 266 16.42 16.56 -28.15
C ALA A 266 15.36 17.08 -27.17
N ARG A 267 14.28 16.33 -27.00
CA ARG A 267 13.25 16.60 -26.01
C ARG A 267 13.46 15.72 -24.79
N ALA A 268 13.50 16.30 -23.61
CA ALA A 268 13.60 15.56 -22.35
C ALA A 268 12.55 16.02 -21.34
N PHE A 269 12.34 15.18 -20.33
CA PHE A 269 11.31 15.38 -19.32
C PHE A 269 11.97 15.37 -17.94
N PRO A 270 12.13 16.54 -17.28
CA PRO A 270 12.52 16.62 -15.88
C PRO A 270 11.71 15.65 -15.03
N ARG A 271 12.36 15.02 -14.05
CA ARG A 271 11.84 13.91 -13.22
C ARG A 271 11.58 12.61 -13.99
N SER A 272 12.19 12.44 -15.16
CA SER A 272 12.15 11.21 -15.95
C SER A 272 13.45 10.97 -16.71
N ASN A 273 13.76 9.70 -16.96
CA ASN A 273 14.92 9.30 -17.73
C ASN A 273 14.65 9.25 -19.24
N VAL A 274 13.42 9.53 -19.68
CA VAL A 274 13.02 9.53 -21.09
C VAL A 274 13.62 10.72 -21.82
N VAL A 275 14.35 10.44 -22.91
CA VAL A 275 14.84 11.43 -23.88
C VAL A 275 14.38 11.03 -25.27
N ILE A 276 13.75 11.95 -25.99
CA ILE A 276 13.31 11.77 -27.37
C ILE A 276 14.27 12.51 -28.30
N ALA A 277 14.82 11.81 -29.29
CA ALA A 277 15.64 12.37 -30.35
C ALA A 277 15.10 11.87 -31.70
N GLY A 278 14.41 12.75 -32.43
CA GLY A 278 13.70 12.37 -33.65
C GLY A 278 12.59 11.34 -33.39
N ASP A 279 12.71 10.17 -33.99
CA ASP A 279 11.80 9.03 -33.83
C ASP A 279 12.29 7.99 -32.80
N LYS A 280 13.36 8.29 -32.06
CA LYS A 280 13.98 7.39 -31.08
C LYS A 280 13.75 7.86 -29.65
N LEU A 281 13.60 6.89 -28.75
CA LEU A 281 13.66 7.06 -27.30
C LEU A 281 15.02 6.58 -26.82
N VAL A 282 15.86 7.50 -26.35
CA VAL A 282 17.20 7.23 -25.84
C VAL A 282 17.13 6.97 -24.35
N TYR A 283 17.29 5.71 -23.95
CA TYR A 283 17.26 5.31 -22.56
C TYR A 283 17.96 3.96 -22.38
N ASP A 284 19.23 3.99 -21.95
CA ASP A 284 20.08 2.80 -21.89
C ASP A 284 19.48 1.67 -21.03
N LEU A 285 18.82 2.00 -19.91
CA LEU A 285 18.15 1.01 -19.05
C LEU A 285 16.96 0.36 -19.76
N ALA A 286 16.17 1.13 -20.53
CA ALA A 286 15.05 0.60 -21.28
C ALA A 286 15.50 -0.21 -22.51
N ALA A 287 16.67 0.09 -23.07
CA ALA A 287 17.28 -0.65 -24.16
C ALA A 287 18.10 -1.87 -23.69
N HIS A 288 18.20 -2.08 -22.37
CA HIS A 288 19.02 -3.15 -21.80
C HIS A 288 18.48 -4.54 -22.19
N PRO A 289 19.34 -5.57 -22.41
CA PRO A 289 18.87 -6.92 -22.73
C PRO A 289 17.90 -7.52 -21.70
N ARG A 290 18.00 -7.07 -20.44
CA ARG A 290 17.10 -7.46 -19.35
C ARG A 290 15.80 -6.65 -19.28
N ARG A 291 15.51 -5.78 -20.25
CA ARG A 291 14.27 -4.99 -20.35
C ARG A 291 13.00 -5.81 -20.04
N PRO A 292 12.83 -7.07 -20.51
CA PRO A 292 11.64 -7.86 -20.18
C PRO A 292 11.43 -8.13 -18.69
N ASP A 293 12.48 -8.04 -17.87
CA ASP A 293 12.45 -8.30 -16.43
C ASP A 293 12.27 -7.04 -15.59
N ILE A 294 12.48 -5.85 -16.18
CA ILE A 294 12.47 -4.57 -15.47
C ILE A 294 11.06 -3.96 -15.48
N LEU A 295 10.65 -3.41 -14.35
CA LEU A 295 9.48 -2.56 -14.24
C LEU A 295 9.91 -1.09 -14.37
N LEU A 296 9.69 -0.49 -15.54
CA LEU A 296 9.92 0.93 -15.76
C LEU A 296 8.69 1.73 -15.34
N GLN A 297 8.92 2.77 -14.52
CA GLN A 297 7.88 3.55 -13.86
C GLN A 297 7.85 5.02 -14.28
N ASP A 298 8.58 5.39 -15.33
CA ASP A 298 8.52 6.74 -15.89
C ASP A 298 7.08 7.12 -16.27
N GLY A 299 6.54 8.15 -15.61
CA GLY A 299 5.19 8.66 -15.80
C GLY A 299 4.12 8.14 -14.82
N LEU A 300 4.53 7.38 -13.81
CA LEU A 300 3.64 6.87 -12.75
C LEU A 300 3.62 7.74 -11.50
N ASN A 301 4.72 8.44 -11.19
CA ASN A 301 4.78 9.24 -9.97
C ASN A 301 3.94 10.51 -10.12
N PRO A 302 3.26 10.98 -9.04
CA PRO A 302 2.39 12.17 -9.10
C PRO A 302 3.10 13.45 -9.54
N ASP A 303 4.42 13.50 -9.39
CA ASP A 303 5.26 14.64 -9.71
C ASP A 303 5.80 14.62 -11.16
N GLN A 304 5.44 13.59 -11.94
CA GLN A 304 5.76 13.43 -13.36
C GLN A 304 4.60 13.89 -14.25
N ILE A 305 4.97 14.48 -15.39
CA ILE A 305 4.05 15.24 -16.26
C ILE A 305 3.60 14.51 -17.52
N MET A 306 4.16 13.35 -17.77
CA MET A 306 3.85 12.52 -18.93
C MET A 306 3.52 11.13 -18.43
N MET A 307 2.91 10.34 -19.29
CA MET A 307 2.85 8.89 -19.17
C MET A 307 3.82 8.27 -20.17
N ALA A 308 4.64 7.32 -19.72
CA ALA A 308 5.39 6.44 -20.61
C ALA A 308 5.03 4.98 -20.33
N ALA A 309 4.84 4.23 -21.41
CA ALA A 309 4.53 2.81 -21.37
C ALA A 309 5.50 2.08 -22.31
N PHE A 310 6.17 1.06 -21.80
CA PHE A 310 7.31 0.45 -22.48
C PHE A 310 6.96 -0.96 -22.94
N GLY A 311 7.12 -1.25 -24.23
CA GLY A 311 7.20 -2.61 -24.76
C GLY A 311 8.64 -3.14 -24.71
N ASP A 312 8.92 -4.16 -25.55
CA ASP A 312 10.24 -4.80 -25.61
C ASP A 312 11.26 -3.95 -26.39
N THR A 313 10.86 -3.40 -27.54
CA THR A 313 11.74 -2.63 -28.43
C THR A 313 11.23 -1.22 -28.72
N ARG A 314 9.99 -0.92 -28.34
CA ARG A 314 9.34 0.38 -28.57
C ARG A 314 8.60 0.83 -27.33
N ALA A 315 8.37 2.13 -27.21
CA ALA A 315 7.59 2.72 -26.12
C ALA A 315 6.50 3.65 -26.67
N LEU A 316 5.40 3.76 -25.93
CA LEU A 316 4.46 4.86 -26.04
C LEU A 316 4.85 5.94 -25.05
N VAL A 317 5.05 7.16 -25.54
CA VAL A 317 5.33 8.32 -24.69
C VAL A 317 4.31 9.39 -24.99
N GLU A 318 3.68 9.89 -23.93
CA GLU A 318 2.80 11.04 -23.99
C GLU A 318 3.66 12.28 -24.24
N VAL A 319 3.31 13.03 -25.28
CA VAL A 319 4.10 14.20 -25.67
C VAL A 319 3.26 15.46 -25.46
N PRO A 320 3.49 16.23 -24.38
CA PRO A 320 2.77 17.48 -24.18
C PRO A 320 3.18 18.54 -25.21
N GLU A 321 2.26 19.47 -25.50
CA GLU A 321 2.34 20.36 -26.67
C GLU A 321 3.15 21.65 -26.43
N ASP A 322 3.41 22.03 -25.18
CA ASP A 322 4.04 23.32 -24.81
C ASP A 322 5.40 23.11 -24.11
N PRO A 323 6.48 22.80 -24.87
CA PRO A 323 7.81 22.66 -24.29
C PRO A 323 8.50 24.01 -24.06
N HIS A 324 9.30 24.08 -23.01
CA HIS A 324 10.24 25.18 -22.81
C HIS A 324 11.56 24.90 -23.53
N ALA A 325 12.13 25.90 -24.23
CA ALA A 325 13.39 25.74 -24.94
C ALA A 325 14.60 26.11 -24.08
N VAL A 326 15.64 25.27 -24.10
CA VAL A 326 16.96 25.50 -23.50
C VAL A 326 18.01 25.33 -24.60
N GLU A 327 18.94 26.28 -24.71
CA GLU A 327 19.96 26.26 -25.79
C GLU A 327 20.86 25.03 -25.68
N ALA A 328 21.45 24.79 -24.51
CA ALA A 328 22.28 23.62 -24.24
C ALA A 328 22.20 23.23 -22.76
N GLY A 329 22.40 21.94 -22.45
CA GLY A 329 22.42 21.46 -21.07
C GLY A 329 22.98 20.05 -20.90
N LEU A 330 23.61 19.77 -19.76
CA LEU A 330 24.07 18.45 -19.34
C LEU A 330 23.05 17.81 -18.40
N MET A 331 22.58 16.61 -18.73
CA MET A 331 21.50 15.94 -18.03
C MET A 331 21.93 15.47 -16.64
N MET A 332 21.45 16.16 -15.60
CA MET A 332 21.56 15.83 -14.17
C MET A 332 20.17 15.80 -13.50
N PHE A 333 19.14 15.44 -14.26
CA PHE A 333 17.75 15.22 -13.81
C PHE A 333 17.26 13.82 -14.22
N GLY A 334 16.22 13.32 -13.58
CA GLY A 334 15.61 12.02 -13.92
C GLY A 334 14.69 11.44 -12.85
N LEU A 335 14.24 10.19 -13.03
CA LEU A 335 13.18 9.56 -12.22
C LEU A 335 13.41 9.61 -10.70
N GLN A 336 14.65 9.39 -10.25
CA GLN A 336 15.02 9.33 -8.82
C GLN A 336 16.10 10.36 -8.46
N SER A 337 16.25 11.42 -9.24
CA SER A 337 17.26 12.46 -9.02
C SER A 337 17.17 13.10 -7.63
N ARG A 338 15.96 13.22 -7.07
CA ARG A 338 15.69 13.82 -5.75
C ARG A 338 16.00 12.88 -4.57
N ASN A 339 16.19 11.59 -4.83
CA ASN A 339 16.48 10.61 -3.81
C ASN A 339 17.99 10.55 -3.56
N TYR A 340 18.41 10.83 -2.32
CA TYR A 340 19.82 10.93 -1.96
C TYR A 340 20.68 9.72 -2.38
N GLY A 341 20.17 8.49 -2.18
CA GLY A 341 20.92 7.28 -2.54
C GLY A 341 21.09 7.14 -4.06
N HIS A 342 20.00 7.33 -4.81
CA HIS A 342 20.03 7.29 -6.28
C HIS A 342 20.85 8.44 -6.87
N TRP A 343 20.72 9.65 -6.32
CA TRP A 343 21.55 10.80 -6.68
C TRP A 343 23.04 10.44 -6.63
N PHE A 344 23.46 9.89 -5.49
CA PHE A 344 24.85 9.57 -5.25
C PHE A 344 25.36 8.41 -6.12
N CYS A 345 24.54 7.40 -6.37
CA CYS A 345 24.95 6.22 -7.13
C CYS A 345 24.82 6.35 -8.66
N GLU A 346 23.87 7.15 -9.18
CA GLU A 346 23.54 7.20 -10.61
C GLU A 346 23.84 8.55 -11.28
N TYR A 347 23.70 9.66 -10.55
CA TYR A 347 23.83 11.00 -11.12
C TYR A 347 25.20 11.60 -10.82
N VAL A 348 25.66 11.56 -9.58
CA VAL A 348 26.98 12.07 -9.17
C VAL A 348 28.13 11.49 -10.01
N PRO A 349 28.17 10.20 -10.38
CA PRO A 349 29.22 9.66 -11.25
C PRO A 349 29.29 10.29 -12.65
N ARG A 350 28.20 10.88 -13.15
CA ARG A 350 28.19 11.60 -14.43
C ARG A 350 29.13 12.81 -14.42
N MET A 351 29.38 13.40 -13.26
CA MET A 351 30.35 14.50 -13.12
C MET A 351 31.77 14.08 -13.51
N LEU A 352 32.13 12.80 -13.39
CA LEU A 352 33.43 12.34 -13.89
C LEU A 352 33.51 12.48 -15.42
N ALA A 353 32.43 12.16 -16.12
CA ALA A 353 32.34 12.32 -17.57
C ALA A 353 32.27 13.79 -17.97
N TYR A 354 31.43 14.59 -17.29
CA TYR A 354 31.28 16.00 -17.59
C TYR A 354 32.53 16.83 -17.29
N ASN A 355 33.36 16.44 -16.33
CA ASN A 355 34.64 17.10 -16.08
C ASN A 355 35.78 16.64 -16.99
N ASP A 356 35.57 15.60 -17.80
CA ASP A 356 36.57 15.17 -18.77
C ASP A 356 36.82 16.30 -19.79
N PRO A 357 38.09 16.57 -20.19
CA PRO A 357 38.42 17.60 -21.19
C PRO A 357 37.72 17.41 -22.53
N ARG A 358 37.25 16.19 -22.84
CA ARG A 358 36.48 15.89 -24.06
C ARG A 358 35.03 16.38 -24.00
N CYS A 359 34.54 16.80 -22.83
CA CYS A 359 33.24 17.49 -22.70
C CYS A 359 33.40 18.97 -23.10
N PRO A 360 32.59 19.51 -24.04
CA PRO A 360 32.67 20.91 -24.46
C PRO A 360 32.49 21.92 -23.30
N ASP A 361 33.16 23.06 -23.42
CA ASP A 361 33.03 24.20 -22.49
C ASP A 361 31.66 24.89 -22.64
N GLY A 362 31.27 25.63 -21.59
CA GLY A 362 30.11 26.53 -21.62
C GLY A 362 28.74 25.87 -21.53
N ILE A 363 28.65 24.53 -21.47
CA ILE A 363 27.37 23.82 -21.32
C ILE A 363 26.97 23.78 -19.82
N PRO A 364 25.78 24.31 -19.44
CA PRO A 364 25.30 24.30 -18.06
C PRO A 364 24.92 22.89 -17.57
N LEU A 365 24.89 22.68 -16.24
CA LEU A 365 24.30 21.49 -15.64
C LEU A 365 22.79 21.71 -15.44
N CYS A 366 21.97 20.78 -15.90
CA CYS A 366 20.52 20.84 -15.75
C CYS A 366 20.05 19.86 -14.68
N ILE A 367 19.37 20.37 -13.65
CA ILE A 367 18.81 19.59 -12.54
C ILE A 367 17.31 19.81 -12.44
N ASP A 368 16.60 18.92 -11.75
CA ASP A 368 15.21 19.16 -11.38
C ASP A 368 15.09 20.39 -10.47
N ASP A 369 13.95 21.07 -10.50
CA ASP A 369 13.64 22.12 -9.53
C ASP A 369 13.44 21.56 -8.11
N HIS A 370 13.57 22.41 -7.10
CA HIS A 370 13.37 22.04 -5.69
C HIS A 370 14.17 20.79 -5.24
N MET A 371 15.39 20.66 -5.76
CA MET A 371 16.35 19.64 -5.32
C MET A 371 16.82 19.90 -3.89
N PRO A 372 17.12 18.85 -3.10
CA PRO A 372 17.68 19.04 -1.77
C PRO A 372 19.02 19.81 -1.83
N GLY A 373 19.28 20.68 -0.84
CA GLY A 373 20.49 21.49 -0.81
C GLY A 373 21.80 20.69 -0.86
N SER A 374 21.80 19.48 -0.29
CA SER A 374 22.92 18.54 -0.37
C SER A 374 23.29 18.15 -1.80
N HIS A 375 22.31 18.05 -2.71
CA HIS A 375 22.56 17.66 -4.09
C HIS A 375 23.32 18.76 -4.84
N GLU A 376 22.89 20.02 -4.67
CA GLU A 376 23.57 21.20 -5.23
C GLU A 376 24.95 21.42 -4.60
N GLU A 377 25.11 21.13 -3.31
CA GLU A 377 26.41 21.16 -2.62
C GLU A 377 27.38 20.13 -3.22
N ILE A 378 26.95 18.87 -3.44
CA ILE A 378 27.77 17.84 -4.09
C ILE A 378 28.23 18.28 -5.49
N LEU A 379 27.36 18.88 -6.30
CA LEU A 379 27.76 19.38 -7.63
C LEU A 379 28.83 20.45 -7.53
N ARG A 380 28.69 21.43 -6.62
CA ARG A 380 29.68 22.49 -6.41
C ARG A 380 31.02 21.98 -5.90
N LEU A 381 31.03 20.86 -5.16
CA LEU A 381 32.27 20.22 -4.70
C LEU A 381 32.98 19.46 -5.83
N LEU A 382 32.23 18.94 -6.80
CA LEU A 382 32.77 18.10 -7.87
C LEU A 382 33.04 18.85 -9.17
N ASP A 383 32.31 19.91 -9.48
CA ASP A 383 32.45 20.62 -10.75
C ASP A 383 33.71 21.46 -10.79
N THR A 384 34.68 21.00 -11.59
CA THR A 384 35.98 21.68 -11.76
C THR A 384 35.91 22.85 -12.73
N ARG A 385 34.74 23.14 -13.32
CA ARG A 385 34.55 24.15 -14.37
C ARG A 385 33.53 25.23 -14.01
N ASP A 386 33.06 25.23 -12.75
CA ASP A 386 32.13 26.23 -12.19
C ASP A 386 30.95 26.55 -13.11
N ARG A 387 30.24 25.50 -13.56
CA ARG A 387 29.17 25.63 -14.54
C ARG A 387 27.91 26.19 -13.89
N PRO A 388 27.14 27.00 -14.64
CA PRO A 388 25.84 27.43 -14.17
C PRO A 388 24.88 26.23 -14.01
N LEU A 389 24.05 26.28 -12.96
CA LEU A 389 22.97 25.32 -12.72
C LEU A 389 21.66 25.87 -13.30
N ILE A 390 21.03 25.12 -14.20
CA ILE A 390 19.67 25.38 -14.68
C ILE A 390 18.70 24.45 -13.95
N LYS A 391 17.77 25.03 -13.19
CA LYS A 391 16.71 24.29 -12.47
C LYS A 391 15.48 24.16 -13.36
N LEU A 392 15.09 22.92 -13.66
CA LEU A 392 14.03 22.62 -14.60
C LEU A 392 12.74 22.25 -13.86
N PRO A 393 11.63 22.95 -14.11
CA PRO A 393 10.34 22.55 -13.58
C PRO A 393 9.88 21.24 -14.21
N PRO A 394 8.88 20.56 -13.64
CA PRO A 394 8.23 19.41 -14.26
C PRO A 394 7.45 19.88 -15.50
N LYS A 395 8.14 20.19 -16.60
CA LYS A 395 7.61 20.56 -17.92
C LYS A 395 8.50 19.96 -19.01
N PRO A 396 7.99 19.64 -20.20
CA PRO A 396 8.85 19.16 -21.27
C PRO A 396 9.86 20.24 -21.66
N VAL A 397 11.09 19.83 -21.93
CA VAL A 397 12.16 20.74 -22.32
C VAL A 397 12.72 20.32 -23.66
N GLU A 398 12.80 21.28 -24.58
CA GLU A 398 13.49 21.14 -25.86
C GLU A 398 14.90 21.68 -25.74
N PHE A 399 15.89 20.83 -25.97
CA PHE A 399 17.30 21.19 -25.92
C PHE A 399 17.84 21.38 -27.33
N GLY A 400 18.44 22.54 -27.59
CA GLY A 400 19.26 22.73 -28.79
C GLY A 400 20.41 21.71 -28.81
N LEU A 401 21.08 21.52 -27.67
CA LEU A 401 22.09 20.50 -27.43
C LEU A 401 21.91 19.85 -26.05
N LEU A 402 21.64 18.55 -25.99
CA LEU A 402 21.58 17.79 -24.74
C LEU A 402 22.81 16.89 -24.60
N GLY A 403 23.59 17.10 -23.54
CA GLY A 403 24.68 16.22 -23.15
C GLY A 403 24.22 15.15 -22.15
N MET A 404 24.62 13.91 -22.37
CA MET A 404 24.29 12.75 -21.54
C MET A 404 25.54 11.95 -21.15
N ALA A 405 25.48 11.36 -19.95
CA ALA A 405 26.45 10.40 -19.45
C ALA A 405 25.71 9.26 -18.69
N PRO A 406 26.24 8.03 -18.70
CA PRO A 406 25.54 6.87 -18.15
C PRO A 406 25.69 6.76 -16.61
N PRO A 407 24.76 6.07 -15.93
CA PRO A 407 25.05 5.51 -14.62
C PRO A 407 26.19 4.48 -14.71
N PRO A 408 26.98 4.27 -13.64
CA PRO A 408 28.19 3.44 -13.71
C PRO A 408 27.91 1.92 -13.66
N ALA A 409 26.66 1.51 -13.41
CA ALA A 409 26.22 0.12 -13.34
C ALA A 409 24.75 0.01 -13.78
N PHE A 410 24.33 -1.21 -14.16
CA PHE A 410 22.91 -1.50 -14.36
C PHE A 410 22.21 -1.55 -13.00
N PHE A 411 21.25 -0.67 -12.79
CA PHE A 411 20.51 -0.55 -11.53
C PHE A 411 19.03 -0.28 -11.82
N PRO A 412 18.22 -1.33 -12.08
CA PRO A 412 16.80 -1.17 -12.29
C PRO A 412 16.14 -0.74 -10.98
N PHE A 413 15.19 0.19 -11.06
CA PHE A 413 14.45 0.63 -9.88
C PHE A 413 13.65 -0.52 -9.25
N GLU A 414 12.92 -1.26 -10.09
CA GLU A 414 12.12 -2.39 -9.67
C GLU A 414 12.10 -3.47 -10.75
N MET A 415 11.95 -4.72 -10.31
CA MET A 415 11.83 -5.88 -11.17
C MET A 415 10.35 -6.24 -11.33
N LYS A 416 9.94 -6.77 -12.48
CA LYS A 416 8.54 -7.18 -12.71
C LYS A 416 8.11 -8.25 -11.68
N PRO A 417 6.81 -8.34 -11.33
CA PRO A 417 6.30 -9.36 -10.42
C PRO A 417 6.77 -10.77 -10.78
N GLY A 418 7.19 -11.54 -9.78
CA GLY A 418 7.73 -12.90 -9.95
C GLY A 418 9.21 -12.97 -10.36
N ARG A 419 9.89 -11.83 -10.54
CA ARG A 419 11.35 -11.78 -10.71
C ARG A 419 12.06 -11.53 -9.37
N PRO A 420 13.26 -12.12 -9.15
CA PRO A 420 14.04 -11.85 -7.96
C PRO A 420 14.50 -10.39 -7.91
N VAL A 421 14.69 -9.86 -6.70
CA VAL A 421 15.29 -8.54 -6.49
C VAL A 421 16.71 -8.51 -7.05
N TYR A 422 17.06 -7.42 -7.72
CA TYR A 422 18.38 -7.21 -8.30
C TYR A 422 19.32 -6.51 -7.30
N ASP A 423 20.34 -7.23 -6.83
CA ASP A 423 21.33 -6.76 -5.85
C ASP A 423 22.58 -6.22 -6.56
N ALA A 424 22.52 -4.95 -6.97
CA ALA A 424 23.51 -4.30 -7.82
C ALA A 424 24.92 -4.29 -7.22
N VAL A 425 25.93 -4.26 -8.08
CA VAL A 425 27.35 -4.16 -7.67
C VAL A 425 27.95 -2.88 -8.25
N TRP A 426 28.53 -2.05 -7.39
CA TRP A 426 29.08 -0.76 -7.78
C TRP A 426 30.58 -0.84 -8.09
N PRO A 427 31.05 -0.14 -9.14
CA PRO A 427 32.47 -0.14 -9.51
C PRO A 427 33.32 0.72 -8.56
N ALA A 428 34.15 0.05 -7.76
CA ALA A 428 34.96 0.69 -6.72
C ALA A 428 35.87 1.82 -7.24
N ASP A 429 36.43 1.65 -8.43
CA ASP A 429 37.30 2.65 -9.06
C ASP A 429 36.58 3.96 -9.44
N ILE A 430 35.28 3.93 -9.72
CA ILE A 430 34.49 5.15 -9.97
C ILE A 430 34.22 5.89 -8.67
N PHE A 431 33.74 5.16 -7.66
CA PHE A 431 33.40 5.75 -6.37
C PHE A 431 34.65 6.18 -5.58
N ALA A 432 35.81 5.56 -5.80
CA ALA A 432 37.08 5.99 -5.22
C ALA A 432 37.49 7.38 -5.71
N ILE A 433 37.32 7.66 -7.02
CA ILE A 433 37.62 8.98 -7.60
C ILE A 433 36.66 10.04 -7.04
N ILE A 434 35.36 9.74 -6.99
CA ILE A 434 34.34 10.65 -6.43
C ILE A 434 34.64 10.97 -4.97
N ARG A 435 34.91 9.92 -4.17
CA ARG A 435 35.26 10.04 -2.77
C ARG A 435 36.46 10.95 -2.58
N GLU A 436 37.56 10.71 -3.31
CA GLU A 436 38.78 11.50 -3.11
C GLU A 436 38.60 12.95 -3.51
N ARG A 437 37.90 13.24 -4.62
CA ARG A 437 37.59 14.63 -5.02
C ARG A 437 36.81 15.38 -3.95
N ILE A 438 35.79 14.75 -3.36
CA ILE A 438 34.99 15.37 -2.30
C ILE A 438 35.84 15.59 -1.04
N LEU A 439 36.65 14.60 -0.65
CA LEU A 439 37.52 14.73 0.53
C LEU A 439 38.59 15.80 0.33
N GLU A 440 39.22 15.89 -0.84
CA GLU A 440 40.18 16.94 -1.18
C GLU A 440 39.51 18.33 -1.07
N SER A 441 38.35 18.51 -1.70
CA SER A 441 37.54 19.72 -1.60
C SER A 441 37.20 20.08 -0.14
N ALA A 442 36.91 19.07 0.70
CA ALA A 442 36.61 19.26 2.12
C ALA A 442 37.87 19.62 2.94
N ARG A 443 39.04 19.05 2.62
CA ARG A 443 40.34 19.41 3.22
C ARG A 443 40.72 20.86 2.90
N GLU A 444 40.57 21.28 1.65
CA GLU A 444 40.87 22.65 1.21
C GLU A 444 40.01 23.69 1.94
N ARG A 445 38.74 23.35 2.19
CA ARG A 445 37.81 24.19 2.97
C ARG A 445 38.01 24.11 4.48
N ARG A 446 38.90 23.24 4.97
CA ARG A 446 39.21 23.02 6.40
C ARG A 446 37.96 22.65 7.22
N VAL A 447 37.05 21.88 6.63
CA VAL A 447 35.82 21.41 7.31
C VAL A 447 35.96 20.02 7.92
N LEU A 448 37.04 19.28 7.57
CA LEU A 448 37.29 17.96 8.11
C LEU A 448 38.02 18.04 9.46
N SER A 449 37.50 17.29 10.42
CA SER A 449 38.05 17.09 11.74
C SER A 449 39.26 16.14 11.70
N GLU A 450 40.18 16.36 12.64
CA GLU A 450 41.29 15.44 12.90
C GLU A 450 40.82 14.19 13.67
N ARG A 451 39.62 14.21 14.27
CA ARG A 451 39.07 13.08 15.02
C ARG A 451 38.96 11.81 14.17
N THR A 452 39.25 10.66 14.77
CA THR A 452 39.13 9.32 14.17
C THR A 452 38.32 8.36 15.03
N ASP A 453 37.83 8.81 16.18
CA ASP A 453 37.42 7.99 17.32
C ASP A 453 35.90 7.94 17.51
N ARG A 454 35.13 8.65 16.69
CA ARG A 454 33.68 8.80 16.90
C ARG A 454 32.94 7.48 16.70
N ARG A 455 31.88 7.29 17.46
CA ARG A 455 31.00 6.13 17.39
C ARG A 455 29.60 6.62 17.10
N LEU A 456 29.08 6.34 15.92
CA LEU A 456 27.85 6.95 15.42
C LEU A 456 26.71 5.96 15.41
N PHE A 457 25.55 6.36 15.93
CA PHE A 457 24.28 5.70 15.67
C PHE A 457 23.45 6.59 14.74
N ILE A 458 23.18 6.11 13.53
CA ILE A 458 22.40 6.85 12.52
C ILE A 458 20.92 6.68 12.83
N SER A 459 20.26 7.79 13.14
CA SER A 459 18.83 7.84 13.39
C SER A 459 18.08 8.64 12.34
N ARG A 460 16.77 8.38 12.18
CA ARG A 460 15.90 9.06 11.22
C ARG A 460 14.59 9.46 11.91
N LYS A 461 14.44 10.74 12.28
CA LYS A 461 13.21 11.23 12.92
C LYS A 461 12.09 11.54 11.92
N ALA A 462 12.44 11.87 10.68
CA ALA A 462 11.50 12.40 9.69
C ALA A 462 10.85 11.34 8.77
N PHE A 463 11.28 10.08 8.82
CA PHE A 463 10.87 9.05 7.85
C PHE A 463 10.02 7.94 8.48
N THR A 464 8.80 7.76 7.98
CA THR A 464 7.84 6.74 8.44
C THR A 464 7.92 5.42 7.69
N GLN A 465 8.69 5.34 6.59
CA GLN A 465 8.90 4.12 5.79
C GLN A 465 10.19 3.38 6.18
N ARG A 466 10.16 2.04 6.21
CA ARG A 466 11.23 1.17 6.74
C ARG A 466 11.68 1.61 8.14
N ALA A 467 10.74 1.82 9.06
CA ALA A 467 11.07 2.32 10.40
C ALA A 467 11.70 1.19 11.24
N LEU A 468 12.85 1.49 11.86
CA LEU A 468 13.40 0.67 12.94
C LEU A 468 12.62 1.03 14.21
N VAL A 469 11.63 0.23 14.57
CA VAL A 469 10.61 0.66 15.55
C VAL A 469 11.17 0.78 16.96
N ASN A 470 12.15 -0.06 17.32
CA ASN A 470 12.80 -0.03 18.62
C ASN A 470 14.15 0.72 18.61
N GLU A 471 14.26 1.75 17.77
CA GLU A 471 15.47 2.57 17.64
C GLU A 471 15.94 3.20 18.95
N GLU A 472 15.02 3.72 19.78
CA GLU A 472 15.40 4.34 21.06
C GLU A 472 15.98 3.31 22.04
N GLU A 473 15.42 2.09 22.08
CA GLU A 473 15.95 1.00 22.92
C GLU A 473 17.39 0.64 22.52
N ILE A 474 17.68 0.63 21.21
CA ILE A 474 19.02 0.40 20.67
C ILE A 474 19.95 1.57 21.04
N ALA A 475 19.50 2.82 20.86
CA ALA A 475 20.27 4.00 21.21
C ALA A 475 20.65 4.00 22.70
N GLU A 476 19.71 3.69 23.60
CA GLU A 476 19.96 3.57 25.05
C GLU A 476 21.05 2.56 25.39
N ARG A 477 21.12 1.43 24.67
CA ARG A 477 22.16 0.41 24.88
C ARG A 477 23.51 0.78 24.28
N LEU A 478 23.52 1.60 23.23
CA LEU A 478 24.75 2.05 22.58
C LEU A 478 25.38 3.28 23.28
N ARG A 479 24.60 4.16 23.91
CA ARG A 479 25.14 5.35 24.62
C ARG A 479 26.25 5.02 25.62
N PRO A 480 26.13 4.01 26.51
CA PRO A 480 27.22 3.63 27.42
C PRO A 480 28.50 3.13 26.72
N LEU A 481 28.39 2.68 25.47
CA LEU A 481 29.52 2.24 24.63
C LEU A 481 30.16 3.41 23.85
N GLY A 482 29.81 4.65 24.20
CA GLY A 482 30.36 5.88 23.62
C GLY A 482 29.70 6.33 22.32
N PHE A 483 28.54 5.76 21.96
CA PHE A 483 27.83 6.16 20.75
C PHE A 483 27.07 7.47 20.92
N GLU A 484 27.18 8.33 19.91
CA GLU A 484 26.34 9.51 19.72
C GLU A 484 25.29 9.25 18.64
N VAL A 485 24.07 9.74 18.87
CA VAL A 485 22.98 9.65 17.88
C VAL A 485 23.07 10.84 16.94
N ILE A 486 23.14 10.58 15.64
CA ILE A 486 23.14 11.63 14.60
C ILE A 486 21.88 11.55 13.76
N TYR A 487 21.46 12.70 13.23
CA TYR A 487 20.33 12.86 12.32
C TYR A 487 20.83 13.50 11.02
N PRO A 488 21.29 12.71 10.02
CA PRO A 488 21.88 13.27 8.80
C PRO A 488 20.96 14.26 8.07
N GLU A 489 19.64 14.12 8.19
CA GLU A 489 18.67 15.03 7.59
C GLU A 489 18.73 16.47 8.13
N THR A 490 19.36 16.68 9.29
CA THR A 490 19.55 18.01 9.90
C THR A 490 20.94 18.58 9.64
N MET A 491 21.79 17.88 8.89
CA MET A 491 23.19 18.24 8.65
C MET A 491 23.39 18.66 7.18
N THR A 492 24.23 19.66 6.95
CA THR A 492 24.77 19.96 5.61
C THR A 492 25.54 18.77 5.05
N PHE A 493 25.78 18.72 3.74
CA PHE A 493 26.50 17.57 3.17
C PHE A 493 27.93 17.49 3.71
N LEU A 494 28.65 18.61 3.84
CA LEU A 494 30.00 18.59 4.39
C LEU A 494 30.05 18.20 5.88
N GLU A 495 29.05 18.56 6.69
CA GLU A 495 28.94 18.05 8.06
C GLU A 495 28.70 16.54 8.11
N GLN A 496 27.92 16.00 7.17
CA GLN A 496 27.77 14.54 7.02
C GLN A 496 29.11 13.90 6.62
N VAL A 497 29.81 14.46 5.64
CA VAL A 497 31.14 13.97 5.23
C VAL A 497 32.09 13.95 6.43
N ASP A 498 32.19 15.04 7.19
CA ASP A 498 33.05 15.11 8.39
C ASP A 498 32.66 14.07 9.44
N ALA A 499 31.36 13.94 9.73
CA ALA A 499 30.88 12.99 10.73
C ALA A 499 31.29 11.55 10.40
N PHE A 500 31.03 11.11 9.18
CA PHE A 500 31.42 9.77 8.74
C PHE A 500 32.95 9.62 8.60
N HIS A 501 33.65 10.67 8.15
CA HIS A 501 35.10 10.65 8.03
C HIS A 501 35.82 10.52 9.39
N SER A 502 35.20 11.04 10.46
CA SER A 502 35.73 10.97 11.83
C SER A 502 35.27 9.74 12.63
N ALA A 503 34.48 8.85 12.01
CA ALA A 503 33.93 7.67 12.68
C ALA A 503 34.90 6.48 12.69
N ALA A 504 35.07 5.86 13.87
CA ALA A 504 35.68 4.55 14.06
C ALA A 504 34.65 3.41 13.87
N LEU A 505 33.41 3.63 14.31
CA LEU A 505 32.33 2.64 14.23
C LEU A 505 30.99 3.33 13.98
N VAL A 506 30.21 2.80 13.04
CA VAL A 506 28.88 3.32 12.67
C VAL A 506 27.86 2.19 12.78
N VAL A 507 26.76 2.44 13.50
CA VAL A 507 25.59 1.56 13.55
C VAL A 507 24.41 2.30 12.93
N GLY A 508 23.65 1.66 12.05
CA GLY A 508 22.47 2.31 11.48
C GLY A 508 21.67 1.42 10.55
N SER A 509 20.44 1.84 10.26
CA SER A 509 19.59 1.17 9.26
C SER A 509 20.24 1.22 7.88
N SER A 510 20.26 0.09 7.17
CA SER A 510 20.71 -0.04 5.78
C SER A 510 19.76 0.74 4.86
N SER A 511 20.02 2.03 4.72
CA SER A 511 19.19 3.05 4.07
C SER A 511 20.09 4.06 3.34
N SER A 512 19.50 5.03 2.62
CA SER A 512 20.26 6.06 1.90
C SER A 512 21.23 6.86 2.78
N ALA A 513 20.93 7.03 4.07
CA ALA A 513 21.84 7.69 5.01
C ALA A 513 23.16 6.90 5.20
N LEU A 514 23.12 5.57 5.07
CA LEU A 514 24.30 4.71 5.16
C LEU A 514 25.22 4.88 3.94
N SER A 515 24.75 5.46 2.83
CA SER A 515 25.59 5.83 1.68
C SER A 515 26.66 6.87 2.01
N ASN A 516 26.57 7.55 3.15
CA ASN A 516 27.66 8.41 3.64
C ASN A 516 28.87 7.61 4.16
N ALA A 517 28.72 6.30 4.43
CA ALA A 517 29.83 5.45 4.85
C ALA A 517 30.93 5.29 3.79
N LEU A 518 30.69 5.73 2.55
CA LEU A 518 31.75 5.91 1.54
C LEU A 518 32.90 6.81 2.06
N PHE A 519 32.59 7.82 2.88
CA PHE A 519 33.56 8.80 3.38
C PHE A 519 34.32 8.36 4.63
N CYS A 520 33.92 7.24 5.23
CA CYS A 520 34.63 6.66 6.35
C CYS A 520 36.11 6.43 6.02
N ARG A 521 36.96 6.55 7.04
CA ARG A 521 38.39 6.25 6.91
C ARG A 521 38.61 4.73 6.79
N PRO A 522 39.71 4.31 6.14
CA PRO A 522 40.13 2.92 6.16
C PRO A 522 40.20 2.41 7.60
N GLY A 523 39.61 1.23 7.84
CA GLY A 523 39.55 0.64 9.18
C GLY A 523 38.29 0.98 9.99
N CYS A 524 37.41 1.88 9.51
CA CYS A 524 36.09 2.07 10.11
C CYS A 524 35.24 0.79 10.01
N ARG A 525 34.45 0.47 11.05
CA ARG A 525 33.52 -0.67 11.06
C ARG A 525 32.07 -0.21 11.01
N ILE A 526 31.28 -0.83 10.15
CA ILE A 526 29.88 -0.47 9.91
C ILE A 526 29.00 -1.67 10.28
N LEU A 527 28.04 -1.46 11.18
CA LEU A 527 26.98 -2.41 11.47
C LEU A 527 25.69 -1.96 10.77
N GLY A 528 25.38 -2.61 9.65
CA GLY A 528 24.18 -2.36 8.86
C GLY A 528 22.99 -3.14 9.41
N LEU A 529 22.05 -2.44 10.05
CA LEU A 529 20.80 -3.02 10.52
C LEU A 529 19.83 -3.18 9.36
N ILE A 530 19.14 -4.32 9.27
CA ILE A 530 18.19 -4.60 8.20
C ILE A 530 17.10 -5.56 8.68
N HIS A 531 15.93 -5.55 8.05
CA HIS A 531 14.86 -6.53 8.28
C HIS A 531 15.26 -7.94 7.81
N GLU A 532 14.44 -8.96 8.08
CA GLU A 532 14.79 -10.37 7.78
C GLU A 532 14.71 -10.76 6.29
N GLU A 533 14.13 -9.90 5.45
CA GLU A 533 14.05 -10.14 3.99
C GLU A 533 15.42 -10.45 3.38
N LEU A 534 15.44 -11.49 2.55
CA LEU A 534 16.62 -12.03 1.91
C LEU A 534 16.78 -11.53 0.48
N ALA A 535 15.76 -10.89 -0.07
CA ALA A 535 15.75 -10.17 -1.34
C ALA A 535 16.11 -8.69 -1.13
N PHE A 536 17.37 -8.39 -0.81
CA PHE A 536 17.86 -7.02 -0.52
C PHE A 536 19.15 -6.67 -1.27
N ASN A 537 19.49 -5.38 -1.33
CA ASN A 537 20.67 -4.84 -2.03
C ASN A 537 21.98 -4.95 -1.19
N PHE A 538 22.27 -6.13 -0.65
CA PHE A 538 23.43 -6.37 0.22
C PHE A 538 24.77 -6.07 -0.47
N ARG A 539 24.97 -6.59 -1.68
CA ARG A 539 26.17 -6.37 -2.49
C ARG A 539 26.27 -4.92 -2.92
N GLY A 540 25.14 -4.25 -3.13
CA GLY A 540 25.12 -2.81 -3.39
C GLY A 540 25.75 -2.03 -2.24
N TYR A 541 25.30 -2.24 -1.00
CA TYR A 541 25.90 -1.56 0.15
C TYR A 541 27.37 -1.96 0.35
N THR A 542 27.72 -3.25 0.27
CA THR A 542 29.12 -3.69 0.47
C THR A 542 30.06 -3.11 -0.58
N SER A 543 29.75 -3.27 -1.87
CA SER A 543 30.62 -2.79 -2.96
C SER A 543 30.79 -1.27 -2.98
N TYR A 544 29.81 -0.55 -2.45
CA TYR A 544 29.85 0.91 -2.36
C TYR A 544 30.61 1.41 -1.12
N ILE A 545 30.38 0.80 0.06
CA ILE A 545 30.98 1.24 1.33
C ILE A 545 32.45 0.87 1.41
N GLU A 546 32.80 -0.35 1.01
CA GLU A 546 34.16 -0.86 1.23
C GLU A 546 35.21 -0.21 0.30
N VAL A 547 34.76 0.60 -0.67
CA VAL A 547 35.62 1.48 -1.50
C VAL A 547 36.48 2.41 -0.63
N GLY A 548 35.92 2.95 0.44
CA GLY A 548 36.63 3.83 1.38
C GLY A 548 37.59 3.11 2.32
N GLY A 549 37.68 1.78 2.24
CA GLY A 549 38.43 0.94 3.19
C GLY A 549 37.68 0.68 4.51
N ALA A 550 36.44 1.15 4.63
CA ALA A 550 35.53 0.74 5.69
C ALA A 550 35.06 -0.71 5.46
N ARG A 551 34.46 -1.31 6.49
CA ARG A 551 34.04 -2.71 6.46
C ARG A 551 32.65 -2.87 7.04
N ILE A 552 31.72 -3.41 6.26
CA ILE A 552 30.33 -3.60 6.69
C ILE A 552 30.08 -5.03 7.18
N LEU A 553 29.23 -5.15 8.20
CA LEU A 553 28.63 -6.37 8.74
C LEU A 553 27.12 -6.16 8.84
N PHE A 554 26.33 -7.05 8.26
CA PHE A 554 24.87 -6.97 8.32
C PHE A 554 24.32 -7.69 9.55
N LEU A 555 23.40 -7.04 10.27
CA LEU A 555 22.62 -7.63 11.35
C LEU A 555 21.14 -7.57 11.00
N ARG A 556 20.52 -8.76 10.92
CA ARG A 556 19.12 -8.92 10.55
C ARG A 556 18.22 -8.83 11.79
N GLY A 557 17.11 -8.13 11.66
CA GLY A 557 16.03 -8.02 12.63
C GLY A 557 14.76 -8.71 12.16
N ARG A 558 13.72 -8.70 12.99
CA ARG A 558 12.40 -9.26 12.69
C ARG A 558 11.54 -8.24 11.97
N THR A 559 10.92 -8.63 10.86
CA THR A 559 10.01 -7.77 10.09
C THR A 559 8.69 -7.61 10.83
N LEU A 560 8.18 -6.39 10.86
CA LEU A 560 6.81 -6.09 11.24
C LEU A 560 6.01 -6.04 9.94
N HIS A 561 5.50 -7.19 9.52
CA HIS A 561 4.78 -7.30 8.25
C HIS A 561 3.56 -6.36 8.24
N ARG A 562 3.34 -5.71 7.10
CA ARG A 562 2.11 -4.98 6.75
C ARG A 562 1.78 -5.31 5.29
N PRO A 563 0.58 -5.82 4.97
CA PRO A 563 0.21 -6.09 3.58
C PRO A 563 0.24 -4.83 2.70
N GLY A 564 0.73 -4.99 1.48
CA GLY A 564 0.78 -3.92 0.47
C GLY A 564 1.98 -2.96 0.57
N VAL A 565 2.87 -3.17 1.54
CA VAL A 565 4.16 -2.44 1.60
C VAL A 565 5.21 -3.27 0.87
N HIS A 566 5.91 -2.67 -0.10
CA HIS A 566 7.02 -3.31 -0.81
C HIS A 566 8.03 -3.87 0.20
N ALA A 567 8.63 -5.04 -0.04
CA ALA A 567 9.52 -5.73 0.89
C ALA A 567 10.67 -4.82 1.39
N PHE A 568 11.18 -3.95 0.52
CA PHE A 568 12.11 -2.91 0.90
C PHE A 568 11.59 -1.90 1.94
N HIS A 569 10.31 -1.60 2.09
CA HIS A 569 9.86 -0.50 2.96
C HIS A 569 9.23 -0.95 4.28
N VAL A 570 9.36 -2.22 4.62
CA VAL A 570 8.81 -2.82 5.84
C VAL A 570 9.51 -2.29 7.09
N SER A 571 8.72 -1.96 8.11
CA SER A 571 9.23 -1.64 9.44
C SER A 571 9.72 -2.91 10.13
N TYR A 572 10.66 -2.79 11.05
CA TYR A 572 11.31 -3.93 11.67
C TYR A 572 11.86 -3.58 13.05
N THR A 573 12.17 -4.61 13.83
CA THR A 573 12.84 -4.49 15.12
C THR A 573 14.12 -5.30 15.11
N VAL A 574 15.18 -4.82 15.76
CA VAL A 574 16.41 -5.60 15.97
C VAL A 574 16.61 -5.80 17.45
N ASP A 575 16.92 -7.02 17.89
CA ASP A 575 17.24 -7.30 19.29
C ASP A 575 18.46 -6.45 19.72
N PRO A 576 18.31 -5.50 20.68
CA PRO A 576 19.41 -4.64 21.11
C PRO A 576 20.61 -5.42 21.65
N ARG A 577 20.41 -6.65 22.16
CA ARG A 577 21.48 -7.51 22.65
C ARG A 577 22.34 -8.02 21.50
N LYS A 578 21.72 -8.38 20.38
CA LYS A 578 22.44 -8.73 19.14
C LYS A 578 23.21 -7.53 18.61
N VAL A 579 22.67 -6.32 18.72
CA VAL A 579 23.40 -5.09 18.33
C VAL A 579 24.66 -4.93 19.18
N VAL A 580 24.56 -5.02 20.51
CA VAL A 580 25.71 -4.90 21.42
C VAL A 580 26.74 -6.02 21.17
N ALA A 581 26.29 -7.26 20.97
CA ALA A 581 27.18 -8.38 20.65
C ALA A 581 27.89 -8.20 19.30
N ALA A 582 27.20 -7.68 18.29
CA ALA A 582 27.78 -7.39 16.99
C ALA A 582 28.80 -6.24 17.05
N VAL A 583 28.52 -5.20 17.85
CA VAL A 583 29.50 -4.13 18.13
C VAL A 583 30.77 -4.72 18.77
N ALA A 584 30.62 -5.56 19.81
CA ALA A 584 31.77 -6.20 20.46
C ALA A 584 32.57 -7.11 19.49
N ALA A 585 31.88 -7.81 18.59
CA ALA A 585 32.54 -8.62 17.56
C ALA A 585 33.36 -7.76 16.59
N LEU A 586 32.83 -6.61 16.16
CA LEU A 586 33.55 -5.66 15.31
C LEU A 586 34.76 -5.04 16.02
N GLU A 587 34.65 -4.74 17.32
CA GLU A 587 35.79 -4.28 18.13
C GLU A 587 36.88 -5.34 18.24
N ASN A 588 36.49 -6.60 18.45
CA ASN A 588 37.43 -7.71 18.49
C ASN A 588 38.08 -7.96 17.11
N GLU A 589 37.37 -7.74 16.00
CA GLU A 589 37.98 -7.78 14.66
C GLU A 589 39.10 -6.74 14.55
N VAL A 590 38.87 -5.52 15.02
CA VAL A 590 39.89 -4.46 15.02
C VAL A 590 41.08 -4.82 15.91
N ALA A 591 40.82 -5.38 17.10
CA ALA A 591 41.87 -5.73 18.06
C ALA A 591 42.70 -6.95 17.64
N SER A 592 42.07 -7.98 17.05
CA SER A 592 42.70 -9.27 16.75
C SER A 592 43.10 -9.45 15.28
N GLY A 593 42.58 -8.61 14.38
CA GLY A 593 42.71 -8.76 12.93
C GLY A 593 41.86 -9.89 12.32
N LYS A 594 41.12 -10.66 13.14
CA LYS A 594 40.25 -11.74 12.66
C LYS A 594 38.89 -11.19 12.24
N PRO A 595 38.43 -11.42 11.00
CA PRO A 595 37.14 -10.92 10.52
C PRO A 595 35.98 -11.31 11.44
N ALA A 596 35.09 -10.36 11.73
CA ALA A 596 33.85 -10.64 12.44
C ALA A 596 32.77 -11.18 11.49
N GLY A 597 31.89 -12.01 12.04
CA GLY A 597 30.73 -12.55 11.34
C GLY A 597 31.05 -13.72 10.42
N PHE A 598 30.09 -14.00 9.55
CA PHE A 598 30.03 -15.14 8.66
C PHE A 598 29.90 -14.66 7.22
N THR A 599 30.57 -15.37 6.32
CA THR A 599 30.45 -15.19 4.87
C THR A 599 29.43 -16.16 4.29
N LEU A 600 29.11 -16.01 2.99
CA LEU A 600 28.19 -16.93 2.32
C LEU A 600 28.67 -18.39 2.29
N SER A 601 29.98 -18.64 2.45
CA SER A 601 30.52 -20.01 2.56
C SER A 601 30.33 -20.63 3.95
N ASP A 602 29.92 -19.85 4.95
CA ASP A 602 29.79 -20.30 6.34
C ASP A 602 28.35 -20.64 6.72
N ALA A 603 27.47 -20.88 5.74
CA ALA A 603 26.02 -21.07 5.95
C ALA A 603 25.68 -22.20 6.93
N ASP A 604 26.52 -23.25 7.01
CA ASP A 604 26.34 -24.40 7.91
C ASP A 604 26.98 -24.20 9.30
N SER A 605 27.58 -23.04 9.56
CA SER A 605 28.25 -22.77 10.84
C SER A 605 27.23 -22.53 11.96
N PRO A 606 27.51 -22.95 13.21
CA PRO A 606 26.64 -22.65 14.34
C PRO A 606 26.59 -21.13 14.60
N PRO A 607 25.43 -20.57 14.98
CA PRO A 607 25.31 -19.14 15.25
C PRO A 607 26.18 -18.72 16.44
N ILE A 608 26.63 -17.46 16.43
CA ILE A 608 27.32 -16.88 17.59
C ILE A 608 26.36 -16.91 18.79
N ARG A 609 26.80 -17.53 19.88
CA ARG A 609 26.07 -17.55 21.14
C ARG A 609 25.99 -16.13 21.70
N VAL A 610 24.83 -15.51 21.59
CA VAL A 610 24.52 -14.28 22.31
C VAL A 610 24.23 -14.68 23.77
N PRO A 611 24.91 -14.11 24.77
CA PRO A 611 24.64 -14.43 26.17
C PRO A 611 23.15 -14.23 26.50
N ASP A 612 22.52 -15.23 27.09
CA ASP A 612 21.16 -15.11 27.63
C ASP A 612 21.16 -14.13 28.81
N ASP A 613 20.08 -13.35 28.95
CA ASP A 613 19.84 -12.45 30.08
C ASP A 613 19.59 -13.21 31.39
N ASN A 614 20.54 -13.98 31.89
CA ASN A 614 20.50 -14.44 33.28
C ASN A 614 21.02 -13.39 34.28
N VAL A 615 21.10 -12.11 33.89
CA VAL A 615 21.35 -11.02 34.83
C VAL A 615 20.32 -9.90 34.77
N LEU A 616 19.50 -9.75 33.72
CA LEU A 616 18.41 -8.78 33.69
C LEU A 616 17.24 -9.23 32.80
N ARG A 617 16.38 -10.15 33.29
CA ARG A 617 14.92 -10.04 33.14
C ARG A 617 14.13 -11.03 34.00
N SER A 618 12.97 -10.51 34.43
CA SER A 618 11.84 -11.13 35.12
C SER A 618 12.04 -11.35 36.62
N PRO A 619 11.18 -10.75 37.48
CA PRO A 619 11.05 -11.21 38.85
C PRO A 619 10.44 -12.61 38.82
N ALA A 620 11.26 -13.63 38.62
CA ALA A 620 11.01 -14.96 39.14
C ALA A 620 11.18 -14.84 40.66
N GLY A 621 10.11 -14.34 41.29
CA GLY A 621 10.10 -13.84 42.65
C GLY A 621 8.98 -12.84 42.92
N ALA A 622 8.10 -12.54 41.96
CA ALA A 622 6.76 -12.09 42.34
C ALA A 622 6.04 -13.30 42.94
N GLU A 623 5.67 -13.22 44.21
CA GLU A 623 4.69 -14.13 44.80
C GLU A 623 3.49 -14.27 43.84
N PRO A 624 2.79 -15.42 43.83
CA PRO A 624 1.60 -15.56 43.01
C PRO A 624 0.69 -14.37 43.29
N VAL A 625 0.30 -13.63 42.24
CA VAL A 625 -0.64 -12.52 42.41
C VAL A 625 -1.94 -13.14 42.92
N HIS A 626 -2.21 -12.99 44.21
CA HIS A 626 -3.35 -13.59 44.88
C HIS A 626 -4.52 -12.62 44.87
N VAL A 627 -5.72 -13.15 44.65
CA VAL A 627 -6.96 -12.38 44.81
C VAL A 627 -7.15 -12.08 46.29
N ASP A 628 -7.10 -10.79 46.66
CA ASP A 628 -7.39 -10.35 48.03
C ASP A 628 -8.88 -10.62 48.35
N SER A 629 -9.12 -11.62 49.20
CA SER A 629 -10.48 -12.06 49.56
C SER A 629 -11.26 -11.00 50.35
N GLY A 630 -10.57 -10.12 51.09
CA GLY A 630 -11.18 -9.01 51.80
C GLY A 630 -11.62 -7.89 50.86
N ARG A 631 -10.86 -7.64 49.80
CA ARG A 631 -11.25 -6.71 48.71
C ARG A 631 -12.33 -7.31 47.81
N LEU A 632 -12.27 -8.61 47.52
CA LEU A 632 -13.29 -9.32 46.73
C LEU A 632 -14.67 -9.21 47.36
N ALA A 633 -14.77 -9.33 48.69
CA ALA A 633 -16.03 -9.16 49.41
C ALA A 633 -16.62 -7.73 49.32
N GLN A 634 -15.81 -6.73 48.96
CA GLN A 634 -16.24 -5.33 48.81
C GLN A 634 -16.70 -4.99 47.38
N VAL A 635 -16.37 -5.82 46.38
CA VAL A 635 -16.78 -5.60 44.98
C VAL A 635 -18.09 -6.33 44.72
N THR A 636 -19.21 -5.64 44.92
CA THR A 636 -20.56 -6.22 44.73
C THR A 636 -21.23 -5.81 43.41
N THR A 637 -20.64 -4.87 42.66
CA THR A 637 -21.17 -4.35 41.39
C THR A 637 -20.04 -3.69 40.59
N LEU A 638 -20.21 -3.56 39.27
CA LEU A 638 -19.27 -2.92 38.34
C LEU A 638 -19.89 -1.71 37.64
N ALA A 639 -19.17 -0.60 37.55
CA ALA A 639 -19.57 0.59 36.79
C ALA A 639 -18.97 0.57 35.37
N ALA A 640 -19.60 1.30 34.43
CA ALA A 640 -19.06 1.47 33.08
C ALA A 640 -18.10 2.67 33.02
N GLY A 641 -17.03 2.53 32.24
CA GLY A 641 -16.05 3.57 32.01
C GLY A 641 -15.04 3.74 33.15
N PRO A 642 -14.04 4.63 32.97
CA PRO A 642 -12.96 4.81 33.94
C PRO A 642 -13.37 5.71 35.11
N HIS A 643 -12.80 5.45 36.29
CA HIS A 643 -13.02 6.19 37.53
C HIS A 643 -11.69 6.68 38.11
N ALA A 644 -11.72 7.81 38.83
CA ALA A 644 -10.49 8.38 39.39
C ALA A 644 -10.02 7.66 40.67
N ALA A 645 -10.91 6.96 41.37
CA ALA A 645 -10.62 6.24 42.59
C ALA A 645 -11.65 5.12 42.88
N PRO A 646 -11.29 4.07 43.65
CA PRO A 646 -12.18 2.93 43.94
C PRO A 646 -13.50 3.27 44.65
N ASP A 647 -13.55 4.35 45.41
CA ASP A 647 -14.74 4.82 46.14
C ASP A 647 -15.78 5.51 45.25
N GLN A 648 -15.41 5.83 44.01
CA GLN A 648 -16.29 6.43 42.99
C GLN A 648 -16.95 5.39 42.07
N GLY A 649 -16.64 4.10 42.27
CA GLY A 649 -17.01 3.00 41.39
C GLY A 649 -15.79 2.30 40.83
N LEU A 650 -15.97 1.05 40.40
CA LEU A 650 -14.92 0.25 39.75
C LEU A 650 -15.45 -0.29 38.42
N CYS A 651 -14.74 -0.03 37.33
CA CYS A 651 -14.91 -0.77 36.10
C CYS A 651 -14.37 -2.20 36.25
N ALA A 652 -14.67 -3.08 35.30
CA ALA A 652 -14.24 -4.48 35.36
C ALA A 652 -12.72 -4.63 35.56
N LEU A 653 -11.90 -3.80 34.90
CA LEU A 653 -10.44 -3.91 34.97
C LEU A 653 -9.81 -3.12 36.11
N GLU A 654 -10.45 -2.04 36.55
CA GLU A 654 -10.09 -1.37 37.81
C GLU A 654 -10.34 -2.30 39.00
N ALA A 655 -11.43 -3.09 38.96
CA ALA A 655 -11.68 -4.12 39.94
C ALA A 655 -10.60 -5.22 39.90
N VAL A 656 -10.13 -5.64 38.72
CA VAL A 656 -8.99 -6.58 38.60
C VAL A 656 -7.72 -6.01 39.24
N ALA A 657 -7.37 -4.76 38.96
CA ALA A 657 -6.23 -4.08 39.58
C ALA A 657 -6.39 -4.00 41.12
N TYR A 658 -7.60 -3.64 41.57
CA TYR A 658 -7.95 -3.54 42.99
C TYR A 658 -7.81 -4.87 43.73
N LEU A 659 -8.30 -5.97 43.16
CA LEU A 659 -8.18 -7.32 43.71
C LEU A 659 -6.75 -7.85 43.74
N ALA A 660 -5.92 -7.43 42.78
CA ALA A 660 -4.51 -7.81 42.66
C ALA A 660 -3.56 -6.97 43.53
N GLY A 661 -4.06 -5.92 44.19
CA GLY A 661 -3.22 -5.00 44.95
C GLY A 661 -2.42 -4.02 44.09
N GLU A 662 -2.73 -3.90 42.80
CA GLU A 662 -2.07 -2.99 41.86
C GLU A 662 -2.55 -1.53 42.04
N PRO A 663 -1.77 -0.54 41.56
CA PRO A 663 -2.26 0.83 41.45
C PRO A 663 -3.56 0.91 40.67
N HIS A 664 -4.49 1.78 41.10
CA HIS A 664 -5.79 1.98 40.44
C HIS A 664 -5.59 2.34 38.96
N SER A 665 -6.03 1.44 38.09
CA SER A 665 -5.83 1.53 36.64
C SER A 665 -6.84 0.64 35.95
N ASP A 666 -7.35 1.08 34.80
CA ASP A 666 -8.12 0.23 33.91
C ASP A 666 -7.19 -0.67 33.06
N GLN A 667 -5.86 -0.53 33.15
CA GLN A 667 -4.87 -1.38 32.47
C GLN A 667 -4.05 -2.18 33.51
N PRO A 668 -4.64 -3.19 34.16
CA PRO A 668 -3.95 -4.00 35.16
C PRO A 668 -2.79 -4.78 34.55
N ALA A 669 -1.66 -4.79 35.24
CA ALA A 669 -0.46 -5.50 34.82
C ALA A 669 -0.58 -7.02 35.04
N CYS A 670 -1.47 -7.49 35.91
CA CYS A 670 -1.69 -8.91 36.20
C CYS A 670 -2.60 -9.62 35.18
N ALA A 671 -3.31 -8.89 34.32
CA ALA A 671 -4.23 -9.47 33.34
C ALA A 671 -3.59 -9.62 31.95
N SER A 672 -4.06 -10.61 31.18
CA SER A 672 -3.76 -10.74 29.76
C SER A 672 -4.23 -9.50 28.98
N PRO A 673 -3.36 -8.84 28.20
CA PRO A 673 -3.75 -7.71 27.35
C PRO A 673 -4.92 -8.01 26.41
N SER A 674 -4.96 -9.20 25.78
CA SER A 674 -6.05 -9.55 24.85
C SER A 674 -7.38 -9.76 25.57
N ILE A 675 -7.37 -10.42 26.74
CA ILE A 675 -8.58 -10.62 27.55
C ILE A 675 -9.05 -9.28 28.14
N ALA A 676 -8.13 -8.43 28.59
CA ALA A 676 -8.43 -7.11 29.13
C ALA A 676 -9.08 -6.21 28.07
N ALA A 677 -8.54 -6.15 26.85
CA ALA A 677 -9.12 -5.37 25.75
C ALA A 677 -10.56 -5.81 25.42
N PHE A 678 -10.80 -7.12 25.38
CA PHE A 678 -12.13 -7.70 25.15
C PHE A 678 -13.10 -7.35 26.30
N ILE A 679 -12.71 -7.60 27.55
CA ILE A 679 -13.58 -7.39 28.72
C ILE A 679 -13.92 -5.92 28.94
N ARG A 680 -12.96 -5.00 28.78
CA ARG A 680 -13.17 -3.55 28.94
C ARG A 680 -14.34 -3.07 28.09
N THR A 681 -14.25 -3.34 26.80
CA THR A 681 -15.23 -2.87 25.82
C THR A 681 -16.57 -3.60 25.97
N TRP A 682 -16.53 -4.90 26.26
CA TRP A 682 -17.77 -5.67 26.42
C TRP A 682 -18.52 -5.22 27.68
N SER A 683 -17.82 -5.05 28.79
CA SER A 683 -18.37 -4.59 30.07
C SER A 683 -19.00 -3.20 29.97
N ASP A 684 -18.31 -2.26 29.33
CA ASP A 684 -18.76 -0.86 29.22
C ASP A 684 -20.06 -0.71 28.43
N GLY A 685 -20.29 -1.58 27.44
CA GLY A 685 -21.50 -1.53 26.62
C GLY A 685 -22.65 -2.43 27.10
N LEU A 686 -22.48 -3.21 28.17
CA LEU A 686 -23.58 -3.98 28.78
C LEU A 686 -24.46 -3.10 29.68
N PRO A 687 -25.78 -3.35 29.75
CA PRO A 687 -26.64 -2.82 30.81
C PRO A 687 -26.16 -3.26 32.20
N GLN A 688 -26.42 -2.44 33.23
CA GLN A 688 -25.91 -2.67 34.59
C GLN A 688 -26.16 -4.09 35.13
N ALA A 689 -27.38 -4.60 35.04
CA ALA A 689 -27.73 -5.94 35.53
C ALA A 689 -26.97 -7.04 34.78
N GLU A 690 -26.83 -6.92 33.45
CA GLU A 690 -26.10 -7.90 32.63
C GLU A 690 -24.59 -7.83 32.88
N ARG A 691 -24.04 -6.64 33.20
CA ARG A 691 -22.63 -6.47 33.57
C ARG A 691 -22.32 -7.18 34.89
N ASP A 692 -23.19 -7.01 35.88
CA ASP A 692 -23.04 -7.66 37.18
C ASP A 692 -23.28 -9.18 37.07
N ASP A 693 -24.20 -9.64 36.21
CA ASP A 693 -24.45 -11.08 36.03
C ASP A 693 -23.36 -11.79 35.22
N LEU A 694 -22.83 -11.16 34.16
CA LEU A 694 -21.91 -11.81 33.20
C LEU A 694 -20.43 -11.50 33.46
N ILE A 695 -20.09 -10.27 33.87
CA ILE A 695 -18.69 -9.82 33.94
C ILE A 695 -18.14 -9.92 35.37
N LEU A 696 -18.92 -9.53 36.38
CA LEU A 696 -18.47 -9.56 37.78
C LEU A 696 -17.94 -10.95 38.22
N PRO A 697 -18.56 -12.09 37.84
CA PRO A 697 -18.02 -13.42 38.19
C PRO A 697 -16.66 -13.75 37.54
N LEU A 698 -16.32 -13.07 36.44
CA LEU A 698 -15.04 -13.27 35.73
C LEU A 698 -13.90 -12.48 36.35
N VAL A 699 -14.17 -11.32 36.96
CA VAL A 699 -13.16 -10.41 37.52
C VAL A 699 -12.08 -11.11 38.35
N PRO A 700 -12.39 -11.95 39.37
CA PRO A 700 -11.35 -12.63 40.13
C PRO A 700 -10.55 -13.65 39.31
N ARG A 701 -11.13 -14.20 38.23
CA ARG A 701 -10.47 -15.16 37.34
C ARG A 701 -9.53 -14.49 36.32
N LEU A 702 -9.61 -13.16 36.17
CA LEU A 702 -8.72 -12.38 35.30
C LEU A 702 -7.38 -12.06 35.96
N VAL A 703 -7.33 -12.06 37.30
CA VAL A 703 -6.11 -11.83 38.07
C VAL A 703 -5.11 -12.95 37.78
N GLY A 704 -3.89 -12.57 37.36
CA GLY A 704 -2.82 -13.52 37.05
C GLY A 704 -2.95 -14.21 35.69
N THR A 705 -3.82 -13.73 34.80
CA THR A 705 -3.96 -14.29 33.44
C THR A 705 -2.86 -13.89 32.47
N ARG A 706 -1.99 -12.94 32.85
CA ARG A 706 -0.86 -12.52 32.02
C ARG A 706 0.06 -13.70 31.69
N GLY A 707 0.33 -13.88 30.40
CA GLY A 707 1.12 -15.01 29.90
C GLY A 707 2.19 -14.59 28.89
N SER A 708 2.79 -15.60 28.24
CA SER A 708 3.78 -15.38 27.19
C SER A 708 3.19 -14.71 25.95
N GLU A 709 4.04 -14.13 25.11
CA GLU A 709 3.64 -13.56 23.80
C GLU A 709 2.98 -14.62 22.89
N ALA A 710 3.37 -15.90 23.02
CA ALA A 710 2.78 -16.98 22.25
C ALA A 710 1.35 -17.31 22.73
N LEU A 711 1.13 -17.30 24.04
CA LEU A 711 -0.21 -17.47 24.61
C LEU A 711 -1.13 -16.29 24.28
N GLU A 712 -0.60 -15.07 24.26
CA GLU A 712 -1.35 -13.89 23.81
C GLU A 712 -1.75 -14.01 22.33
N ARG A 713 -0.84 -14.42 21.44
CA ARG A 713 -1.20 -14.70 20.02
C ARG A 713 -2.29 -15.74 19.88
N ARG A 714 -2.21 -16.83 20.64
CA ARG A 714 -3.24 -17.88 20.65
C ARG A 714 -4.59 -17.35 21.12
N ARG A 715 -4.62 -16.54 22.17
CA ARG A 715 -5.86 -15.91 22.67
C ARG A 715 -6.46 -14.98 21.63
N ILE A 716 -5.66 -14.20 20.91
CA ILE A 716 -6.11 -13.35 19.81
C ILE A 716 -6.71 -14.19 18.67
N ALA A 717 -6.06 -15.30 18.30
CA ALA A 717 -6.60 -16.24 17.30
C ALA A 717 -7.95 -16.83 17.74
N MET A 718 -8.12 -17.14 19.02
CA MET A 718 -9.41 -17.60 19.56
C MET A 718 -10.52 -16.56 19.45
N VAL A 719 -10.23 -15.27 19.63
CA VAL A 719 -11.20 -14.19 19.42
C VAL A 719 -11.54 -14.04 17.93
N ALA A 720 -10.55 -14.18 17.06
CA ALA A 720 -10.77 -14.13 15.60
C ALA A 720 -11.60 -15.32 15.10
N ASP A 721 -11.32 -16.54 15.58
CA ASP A 721 -12.11 -17.75 15.30
C ASP A 721 -13.57 -17.55 15.71
N TRP A 722 -13.79 -17.05 16.93
CA TRP A 722 -15.13 -16.74 17.44
C TRP A 722 -15.86 -15.72 16.56
N LEU A 723 -15.17 -14.66 16.13
CA LEU A 723 -15.76 -13.63 15.27
C LEU A 723 -16.24 -14.22 13.94
N VAL A 724 -15.40 -15.04 13.28
CA VAL A 724 -15.67 -15.60 11.95
C VAL A 724 -16.69 -16.72 11.99
N ARG A 725 -16.59 -17.64 12.95
CA ARG A 725 -17.34 -18.91 12.94
C ARG A 725 -18.56 -18.93 13.86
N SER A 726 -18.64 -18.01 14.81
CA SER A 726 -19.75 -17.94 15.77
C SER A 726 -20.54 -16.64 15.65
N HIS A 727 -19.84 -15.50 15.65
CA HIS A 727 -20.47 -14.19 15.69
C HIS A 727 -21.10 -13.77 14.35
N VAL A 728 -20.34 -13.77 13.25
CA VAL A 728 -20.86 -13.42 11.91
C VAL A 728 -22.01 -14.36 11.49
N PRO A 729 -21.92 -15.70 11.63
CA PRO A 729 -23.00 -16.62 11.27
C PRO A 729 -24.31 -16.40 12.02
N ALA A 730 -24.26 -16.00 13.30
CA ALA A 730 -25.47 -15.72 14.08
C ALA A 730 -26.29 -14.57 13.48
N TRP A 731 -25.61 -13.50 13.04
CA TRP A 731 -26.24 -12.38 12.35
C TRP A 731 -26.73 -12.74 10.94
N PHE A 732 -25.98 -13.59 10.23
CA PHE A 732 -26.38 -14.08 8.91
C PHE A 732 -27.65 -14.95 8.96
N ARG A 733 -27.76 -15.83 9.96
CA ARG A 733 -28.98 -16.63 10.19
C ARG A 733 -30.18 -15.75 10.49
N LEU A 734 -29.99 -14.70 11.28
CA LEU A 734 -31.05 -13.71 11.53
C LEU A 734 -31.45 -12.98 10.23
N ALA A 735 -30.49 -12.72 9.34
CA ALA A 735 -30.71 -12.16 8.01
C ALA A 735 -31.21 -13.17 6.95
N LYS A 736 -31.47 -14.44 7.34
CA LYS A 736 -31.82 -15.57 6.45
C LYS A 736 -30.75 -15.93 5.40
N LEU A 737 -29.51 -15.51 5.61
CA LEU A 737 -28.33 -15.93 4.85
C LEU A 737 -27.77 -17.24 5.43
N ASN A 738 -28.61 -18.28 5.54
CA ASN A 738 -28.27 -19.50 6.27
C ASN A 738 -27.12 -20.27 5.59
N VAL A 739 -27.09 -20.30 4.25
CA VAL A 739 -26.03 -20.99 3.50
C VAL A 739 -24.68 -20.33 3.78
N GLU A 740 -24.61 -19.01 3.66
CA GLU A 740 -23.39 -18.26 3.93
C GLU A 740 -23.00 -18.30 5.43
N ALA A 741 -23.97 -18.42 6.34
CA ALA A 741 -23.71 -18.63 7.77
C ALA A 741 -23.06 -19.99 8.04
N ASP A 742 -23.60 -21.05 7.43
CA ASP A 742 -23.10 -22.42 7.63
C ASP A 742 -21.73 -22.60 6.94
N GLU A 743 -21.52 -21.99 5.76
CA GLU A 743 -20.21 -21.96 5.07
C GLU A 743 -19.09 -21.34 5.91
N LEU A 744 -19.40 -20.35 6.75
CA LEU A 744 -18.44 -19.72 7.68
C LEU A 744 -18.28 -20.55 8.96
N ALA A 745 -19.38 -21.08 9.52
CA ALA A 745 -19.34 -21.89 10.74
C ALA A 745 -18.56 -23.20 10.56
N ASP A 746 -18.68 -23.83 9.39
CA ASP A 746 -18.07 -25.13 9.06
C ASP A 746 -16.58 -25.04 8.67
N ARG A 747 -15.99 -23.85 8.73
CA ARG A 747 -14.55 -23.68 8.46
C ARG A 747 -13.68 -24.33 9.52
N ALA A 748 -12.44 -24.64 9.14
CA ALA A 748 -11.43 -25.06 10.09
C ALA A 748 -11.21 -23.98 11.17
N GLU A 749 -10.89 -24.43 12.38
CA GLU A 749 -10.58 -23.54 13.50
C GLU A 749 -9.36 -22.69 13.18
N LEU A 750 -9.45 -21.38 13.48
CA LEU A 750 -8.32 -20.47 13.34
C LEU A 750 -7.43 -20.63 14.56
N THR A 751 -6.22 -21.14 14.32
CA THR A 751 -5.23 -21.39 15.37
C THR A 751 -4.17 -20.29 15.44
N ASP A 752 -4.01 -19.52 14.36
CA ASP A 752 -3.16 -18.33 14.27
C ASP A 752 -3.90 -17.17 13.58
N VAL A 753 -3.49 -15.93 13.88
CA VAL A 753 -4.04 -14.71 13.25
C VAL A 753 -3.71 -14.67 11.75
N ALA A 754 -2.58 -15.25 11.32
CA ALA A 754 -2.22 -15.37 9.91
C ALA A 754 -3.25 -16.17 9.10
N ASP A 755 -3.98 -17.11 9.73
CA ASP A 755 -4.99 -17.94 9.07
C ASP A 755 -6.18 -17.11 8.52
N LEU A 756 -6.39 -15.90 9.05
CA LEU A 756 -7.45 -14.98 8.61
C LEU A 756 -7.29 -14.52 7.16
N ALA A 757 -6.06 -14.46 6.64
CA ALA A 757 -5.80 -14.09 5.25
C ALA A 757 -6.49 -15.07 4.28
N PHE A 758 -6.50 -16.36 4.61
CA PHE A 758 -7.15 -17.41 3.81
C PHE A 758 -8.69 -17.34 3.87
N GLN A 759 -9.26 -16.69 4.89
CA GLN A 759 -10.70 -16.45 5.00
C GLN A 759 -11.15 -15.14 4.35
N CYS A 760 -10.22 -14.30 3.90
CA CYS A 760 -10.51 -12.95 3.39
C CYS A 760 -11.53 -12.95 2.24
N ASP A 761 -11.37 -13.83 1.26
CA ASP A 761 -12.27 -13.89 0.11
C ASP A 761 -13.67 -14.38 0.49
N HIS A 762 -13.75 -15.28 1.47
CA HIS A 762 -15.04 -15.71 2.03
C HIS A 762 -15.74 -14.57 2.76
N LEU A 763 -15.02 -13.82 3.59
CA LEU A 763 -15.54 -12.65 4.28
C LEU A 763 -15.96 -11.53 3.30
N LYS A 764 -15.19 -11.30 2.22
CA LYS A 764 -15.56 -10.35 1.16
C LYS A 764 -16.81 -10.78 0.38
N ARG A 765 -16.95 -12.08 0.07
CA ARG A 765 -18.15 -12.64 -0.56
C ARG A 765 -19.37 -12.52 0.36
N ALA A 766 -19.21 -12.90 1.63
CA ALA A 766 -20.21 -12.74 2.67
C ALA A 766 -20.65 -11.28 2.80
N ARG A 767 -19.71 -10.32 2.81
CA ARG A 767 -19.98 -8.88 2.77
C ARG A 767 -20.80 -8.49 1.55
N LYS A 768 -20.37 -8.90 0.35
CA LYS A 768 -21.08 -8.58 -0.89
C LYS A 768 -22.52 -9.09 -0.87
N ARG A 769 -22.76 -10.30 -0.35
CA ARG A 769 -24.10 -10.90 -0.26
C ARG A 769 -24.96 -10.22 0.79
N ALA A 770 -24.42 -9.91 1.97
CA ALA A 770 -25.10 -9.13 2.99
C ALA A 770 -25.44 -7.70 2.52
N ALA A 771 -24.53 -7.06 1.77
CA ALA A 771 -24.77 -5.75 1.16
C ALA A 771 -25.84 -5.80 0.06
N VAL A 772 -25.91 -6.88 -0.73
CA VAL A 772 -26.96 -7.10 -1.72
C VAL A 772 -28.32 -7.36 -1.06
N ALA A 773 -28.36 -8.14 0.02
CA ALA A 773 -29.58 -8.28 0.84
C ALA A 773 -30.03 -6.96 1.48
N ASN A 774 -29.08 -6.05 1.76
CA ASN A 774 -29.34 -4.69 2.24
C ASN A 774 -29.84 -3.74 1.12
N LEU A 775 -29.45 -3.96 -0.14
CA LEU A 775 -29.86 -3.12 -1.28
C LEU A 775 -31.36 -3.24 -1.64
N THR A 776 -32.06 -4.28 -1.21
CA THR A 776 -33.45 -4.58 -1.62
C THR A 776 -34.57 -3.89 -0.82
N LEU A 777 -34.31 -3.08 0.23
CA LEU A 777 -35.37 -2.73 1.21
C LEU A 777 -35.51 -1.24 1.69
N ARG A 778 -35.07 -0.16 0.99
CA ARG A 778 -35.20 1.32 1.32
C ARG A 778 -35.51 1.86 2.77
N GLN A 779 -34.67 2.84 3.22
CA GLN A 779 -34.73 3.78 4.39
C GLN A 779 -34.59 3.27 5.86
N THR A 780 -33.81 3.97 6.73
CA THR A 780 -34.10 4.41 8.15
C THR A 780 -32.87 4.79 9.04
N GLY A 781 -33.13 5.39 10.23
CA GLY A 781 -32.26 6.30 11.03
C GLY A 781 -31.49 5.74 12.26
N SER A 782 -31.06 6.65 13.17
CA SER A 782 -29.96 6.47 14.15
C SER A 782 -30.13 5.36 15.20
N ALA A 783 -31.35 5.06 15.65
CA ALA A 783 -31.59 4.00 16.65
C ALA A 783 -31.28 2.59 16.11
N VAL A 784 -31.43 2.38 14.80
CA VAL A 784 -31.13 1.11 14.12
C VAL A 784 -29.60 0.90 14.00
N ARG A 785 -28.84 1.99 13.82
CA ARG A 785 -27.37 1.96 13.81
C ARG A 785 -26.79 1.59 15.18
N ALA A 786 -27.42 2.04 16.28
CA ALA A 786 -27.00 1.71 17.63
C ALA A 786 -27.25 0.23 17.99
N ALA A 787 -28.37 -0.36 17.53
CA ALA A 787 -28.66 -1.78 17.76
C ALA A 787 -27.79 -2.74 16.91
N ALA A 788 -27.35 -2.29 15.72
CA ALA A 788 -26.37 -3.01 14.91
C ALA A 788 -24.94 -2.88 15.46
N TRP A 789 -24.67 -1.86 16.28
CA TRP A 789 -23.41 -1.58 16.95
C TRP A 789 -23.47 -2.05 18.42
N ASP A 790 -23.77 -3.33 18.64
CA ASP A 790 -23.80 -3.92 19.99
C ASP A 790 -22.39 -3.98 20.61
N ALA A 791 -22.32 -3.85 21.94
CA ALA A 791 -21.09 -3.82 22.73
C ALA A 791 -20.16 -5.01 22.48
N THR A 792 -20.74 -6.20 22.27
CA THR A 792 -20.00 -7.44 22.02
C THR A 792 -19.21 -7.38 20.70
N GLN A 793 -19.72 -6.65 19.69
CA GLN A 793 -19.06 -6.49 18.39
C GLN A 793 -17.88 -5.53 18.47
N GLN A 794 -18.06 -4.41 19.19
CA GLN A 794 -17.00 -3.43 19.41
C GLN A 794 -15.85 -4.03 20.23
N ALA A 795 -16.17 -4.91 21.18
CA ALA A 795 -15.20 -5.58 22.04
C ALA A 795 -14.31 -6.59 21.31
N ALA A 796 -14.93 -7.46 20.52
CA ALA A 796 -14.21 -8.40 19.68
C ALA A 796 -13.35 -7.66 18.64
N TRP A 797 -13.84 -6.54 18.11
CA TRP A 797 -13.07 -5.70 17.20
C TRP A 797 -11.84 -5.11 17.86
N ILE A 798 -11.96 -4.40 19.00
CA ILE A 798 -10.80 -3.78 19.67
C ILE A 798 -9.76 -4.82 20.06
N ALA A 799 -10.17 -6.00 20.55
CA ALA A 799 -9.27 -7.07 20.96
C ALA A 799 -8.44 -7.67 19.80
N VAL A 800 -8.96 -7.65 18.58
CA VAL A 800 -8.30 -8.25 17.41
C VAL A 800 -7.75 -7.18 16.45
N ARG A 801 -8.26 -5.93 16.48
CA ARG A 801 -7.87 -4.81 15.60
C ARG A 801 -6.38 -4.54 15.67
N ASP A 802 -5.82 -4.39 16.86
CA ASP A 802 -4.40 -4.02 17.00
C ASP A 802 -3.48 -5.14 16.48
N ALA A 803 -3.91 -6.41 16.58
CA ALA A 803 -3.20 -7.58 16.03
C ALA A 803 -3.49 -7.83 14.53
N LEU A 804 -4.62 -7.34 14.01
CA LEU A 804 -5.01 -7.45 12.59
C LEU A 804 -4.60 -6.23 11.75
N GLU A 805 -4.33 -5.07 12.36
CA GLU A 805 -3.66 -3.94 11.70
C GLU A 805 -2.24 -4.32 11.24
N GLU A 806 -1.63 -5.30 11.92
CA GLU A 806 -0.41 -5.99 11.47
C GLU A 806 -0.69 -6.97 10.30
N ALA A 807 -1.92 -7.53 10.18
CA ALA A 807 -2.31 -8.49 9.14
C ALA A 807 -3.03 -7.88 7.91
N GLY A 808 -3.34 -6.57 7.88
CA GLY A 808 -3.79 -5.81 6.69
C GLY A 808 -5.18 -5.14 6.73
N PRO A 809 -5.32 -3.88 6.24
CA PRO A 809 -6.60 -3.13 6.14
C PRO A 809 -7.79 -3.80 5.40
N PRO A 810 -7.60 -4.65 4.36
CA PRO A 810 -8.74 -5.20 3.60
C PRO A 810 -9.50 -6.36 4.28
N ILE A 811 -8.84 -7.12 5.16
CA ILE A 811 -9.45 -8.23 5.92
C ILE A 811 -10.36 -7.65 7.01
N LEU A 812 -9.85 -6.60 7.66
CA LEU A 812 -10.48 -5.77 8.69
C LEU A 812 -11.85 -5.23 8.24
N ALA A 813 -11.94 -4.63 7.04
CA ALA A 813 -13.21 -4.15 6.51
C ALA A 813 -14.18 -5.29 6.14
N ALA A 814 -13.69 -6.42 5.63
CA ALA A 814 -14.54 -7.45 5.05
C ALA A 814 -15.40 -8.22 6.07
N GLY A 815 -14.80 -8.70 7.16
CA GLY A 815 -15.54 -9.46 8.18
C GLY A 815 -16.46 -8.58 9.03
N TRP A 816 -16.00 -7.37 9.36
CA TRP A 816 -16.76 -6.36 10.07
C TRP A 816 -17.96 -5.86 9.25
N ASP A 817 -17.73 -5.43 8.00
CA ASP A 817 -18.80 -4.95 7.13
C ASP A 817 -19.80 -6.07 6.82
N ALA A 818 -19.35 -7.34 6.77
CA ALA A 818 -20.23 -8.48 6.59
C ALA A 818 -21.18 -8.66 7.79
N ALA A 819 -20.65 -8.73 9.01
CA ALA A 819 -21.46 -8.83 10.23
C ALA A 819 -22.40 -7.62 10.40
N TYR A 820 -21.88 -6.42 10.19
CA TYR A 820 -22.64 -5.17 10.25
C TYR A 820 -23.75 -5.13 9.20
N ALA A 821 -23.44 -5.45 7.93
CA ALA A 821 -24.43 -5.48 6.85
C ALA A 821 -25.49 -6.57 7.08
N ALA A 822 -25.15 -7.70 7.67
CA ALA A 822 -26.09 -8.77 7.99
C ALA A 822 -26.98 -8.42 9.18
N ALA A 823 -26.44 -7.88 10.28
CA ALA A 823 -27.22 -7.36 11.40
C ALA A 823 -28.20 -6.26 10.96
N TYR A 824 -27.73 -5.39 10.05
CA TYR A 824 -28.55 -4.35 9.44
C TYR A 824 -29.64 -4.92 8.49
N ALA A 825 -29.33 -5.94 7.70
CA ALA A 825 -30.31 -6.62 6.84
C ALA A 825 -31.37 -7.36 7.68
N ALA A 826 -30.96 -8.00 8.77
CA ALA A 826 -31.81 -8.76 9.68
C ALA A 826 -32.85 -7.91 10.42
N THR A 827 -32.43 -6.78 11.00
CA THR A 827 -33.33 -5.82 11.69
C THR A 827 -34.42 -5.26 10.78
N ARG A 828 -34.17 -5.24 9.47
CA ARG A 828 -35.06 -4.68 8.46
C ARG A 828 -36.04 -5.69 7.87
N ALA A 829 -35.59 -6.94 7.67
CA ALA A 829 -36.41 -8.01 7.12
C ALA A 829 -37.60 -8.39 8.03
N TYR A 830 -37.55 -8.05 9.33
CA TYR A 830 -38.54 -8.49 10.32
C TYR A 830 -39.25 -7.38 11.10
N GLY A 831 -39.00 -6.09 10.83
CA GLY A 831 -39.46 -5.02 11.73
C GLY A 831 -38.86 -5.18 13.13
N LYS A 832 -39.59 -4.82 14.20
CA LYS A 832 -39.18 -5.03 15.62
C LYS A 832 -39.11 -6.54 16.00
N ALA A 833 -38.42 -7.39 15.25
CA ALA A 833 -38.04 -8.71 15.77
C ALA A 833 -37.21 -8.50 17.04
N PRO A 834 -37.46 -9.28 18.11
CA PRO A 834 -36.65 -9.18 19.31
C PRO A 834 -35.23 -9.63 18.93
N LEU A 835 -34.29 -8.70 18.95
CA LEU A 835 -32.85 -8.97 18.85
C LEU A 835 -32.34 -9.77 20.06
N GLU A 836 -33.15 -9.79 21.11
CA GLU A 836 -32.83 -10.34 22.41
C GLU A 836 -32.37 -11.80 22.43
N PRO A 837 -32.99 -12.74 21.67
CA PRO A 837 -32.52 -14.12 21.64
C PRO A 837 -31.13 -14.24 21.00
N THR A 838 -30.88 -13.56 19.88
CA THR A 838 -29.56 -13.55 19.22
C THR A 838 -28.52 -12.86 20.10
N ARG A 839 -28.88 -11.74 20.73
CA ARG A 839 -28.04 -11.01 21.70
C ARG A 839 -27.62 -11.90 22.85
N ARG A 840 -28.57 -12.61 23.47
CA ARG A 840 -28.30 -13.57 24.57
C ARG A 840 -27.41 -14.73 24.11
N THR A 841 -27.65 -15.29 22.92
CA THR A 841 -26.79 -16.33 22.35
C THR A 841 -25.36 -15.84 22.15
N LEU A 842 -25.17 -14.62 21.64
CA LEU A 842 -23.85 -14.03 21.44
C LEU A 842 -23.15 -13.69 22.76
N GLN A 843 -23.89 -13.22 23.78
CA GLN A 843 -23.36 -12.99 25.12
C GLN A 843 -22.89 -14.29 25.78
N HIS A 844 -23.64 -15.38 25.66
CA HIS A 844 -23.22 -16.69 26.15
C HIS A 844 -21.99 -17.22 25.39
N ALA A 845 -21.93 -17.01 24.07
CA ALA A 845 -20.76 -17.38 23.27
C ALA A 845 -19.52 -16.55 23.63
N ALA A 846 -19.69 -15.26 23.92
CA ALA A 846 -18.60 -14.38 24.37
C ALA A 846 -18.10 -14.76 25.77
N LEU A 847 -19.02 -15.13 26.69
CA LEU A 847 -18.65 -15.68 28.00
C LEU A 847 -17.80 -16.94 27.86
N ALA A 848 -18.27 -17.92 27.07
CA ALA A 848 -17.53 -19.15 26.80
C ALA A 848 -16.17 -18.90 26.14
N LEU A 849 -16.06 -17.91 25.24
CA LEU A 849 -14.78 -17.49 24.66
C LEU A 849 -13.82 -17.00 25.76
N VAL A 850 -14.27 -16.10 26.63
CA VAL A 850 -13.44 -15.56 27.71
C VAL A 850 -12.99 -16.66 28.66
N GLU A 851 -13.86 -17.58 29.03
CA GLU A 851 -13.51 -18.72 29.88
C GLU A 851 -12.41 -19.59 29.24
N ARG A 852 -12.54 -19.91 27.94
CA ARG A 852 -11.48 -20.63 27.23
C ARG A 852 -10.17 -19.85 27.18
N MET A 853 -10.21 -18.52 27.01
CA MET A 853 -9.00 -17.70 27.01
C MET A 853 -8.31 -17.67 28.38
N ILE A 854 -9.11 -17.63 29.46
CA ILE A 854 -8.63 -17.73 30.85
C ILE A 854 -8.00 -19.11 31.10
N GLU A 855 -8.59 -20.17 30.57
CA GLU A 855 -8.13 -21.57 30.73
C GLU A 855 -6.95 -21.95 29.84
N ALA A 856 -6.70 -21.18 28.77
CA ALA A 856 -5.53 -21.39 27.93
C ALA A 856 -4.22 -21.26 28.75
N ARG A 857 -3.30 -22.19 28.52
CA ARG A 857 -1.98 -22.26 29.16
C ARG A 857 -0.88 -22.26 28.10
N ASP A 858 0.30 -21.78 28.50
CA ASP A 858 1.52 -21.98 27.72
C ASP A 858 1.72 -23.48 27.49
N SER A 859 1.96 -23.88 26.24
CA SER A 859 2.25 -25.28 25.93
C SER A 859 3.64 -25.63 26.46
N ASP A 860 3.75 -26.66 27.29
CA ASP A 860 5.03 -27.24 27.71
C ASP A 860 5.89 -27.55 26.48
N SER A 861 7.16 -27.13 26.55
CA SER A 861 8.20 -27.22 25.53
C SER A 861 8.67 -28.65 25.23
N ALA A 862 7.75 -29.59 24.96
CA ALA A 862 8.07 -30.98 24.64
C ALA A 862 7.07 -31.59 23.66
N ARG A 863 7.14 -31.16 22.38
CA ARG A 863 6.75 -31.94 21.19
C ARG A 863 7.16 -31.17 19.92
N SER A 864 8.46 -31.06 19.72
CA SER A 864 9.09 -30.65 18.46
C SER A 864 9.58 -31.91 17.75
N ASP A 865 8.69 -32.66 17.12
CA ASP A 865 9.03 -33.75 16.18
C ASP A 865 7.81 -34.10 15.29
N ALA A 866 7.13 -33.09 14.76
CA ALA A 866 6.20 -33.28 13.65
C ALA A 866 6.72 -32.47 12.45
N PRO A 867 6.90 -33.09 11.27
CA PRO A 867 7.39 -32.38 10.10
C PRO A 867 6.38 -31.31 9.70
N VAL A 868 6.89 -30.11 9.43
CA VAL A 868 6.14 -29.02 8.80
C VAL A 868 5.52 -29.58 7.51
N PRO A 869 4.19 -29.50 7.31
CA PRO A 869 3.60 -29.93 6.05
C PRO A 869 4.14 -29.02 4.95
N VAL A 870 4.90 -29.60 4.03
CA VAL A 870 5.22 -28.96 2.75
C VAL A 870 3.91 -28.86 1.98
N HIS A 871 3.28 -27.69 2.03
CA HIS A 871 2.12 -27.42 1.20
C HIS A 871 2.59 -27.10 -0.24
N PRO A 872 2.00 -27.75 -1.26
CA PRO A 872 2.32 -27.43 -2.64
C PRO A 872 1.92 -25.98 -2.91
N SER A 873 2.84 -25.24 -3.53
CA SER A 873 2.60 -23.94 -4.14
C SER A 873 1.28 -23.95 -4.90
N ALA A 874 0.25 -23.29 -4.35
CA ALA A 874 -0.93 -22.95 -5.11
C ALA A 874 -0.49 -22.03 -6.23
N GLU A 875 -0.59 -22.52 -7.47
CA GLU A 875 -0.46 -21.73 -8.68
C GLU A 875 -1.40 -20.52 -8.58
N LEU A 876 -0.84 -19.35 -8.28
CA LEU A 876 -1.47 -18.09 -8.62
C LEU A 876 -1.39 -17.96 -10.15
N ARG A 877 -2.49 -18.32 -10.82
CA ARG A 877 -2.77 -18.01 -12.22
C ARG A 877 -3.91 -16.98 -12.26
N PRO A 878 -3.93 -16.16 -13.31
CA PRO A 878 -3.66 -14.72 -13.30
C PRO A 878 -4.77 -13.86 -12.66
#